data_AF-A0A2I2DNC3-F1
#
_entry.id   AF-A0A2I2DNC3-F1
#
_cell.length_a   1.000
_cell.length_b   1.000
_cell.length_c   1.000
_cell.angle_alpha   90.00
_cell.angle_beta   90.00
_cell.angle_gamma   90.00
#
_symmetry.space_group_name_H-M   'P 1'
#
loop_
_entity.id
_entity.type
_entity.pdbx_description
1 polymer ?
#
loop_
_entity_poly.entity_id
_entity_poly.type
_entity_poly.pdbx_seq_one_letter_code
_entity_poly.pdbx_strand_id
1 'polypeptide(L)'
;MLDGVSGTQVGTCSITNTGGWQTYANFTSSVSSVSGIHDVYLVFEGGSGYLFNLNYFSFTEAAAAASLIKHGAGSSSQTVGINENIVDFYYNWTNATTVNVTGVPSGINVNIDNTNKAVSFSGAPTVSGTFNYSITTVGGSPNATKSGTFTVNAATATAPAFPGAEGFGRYTTGGRGGQVIYVTNLNDSGAGSLRAAVSASGPRIVMFKVSGVIALQSDLKITNGDITIAGQTAPGDGICLKNYSLYVSASNVIIRYIRSRMGDEAGNQNDAMWGRNQSNIILDHCSLSWSIDETGSFYDNSNFTMQWCIVSESLKNSVHDKGAHGYGGVWGGQKASFHHNLLAHHDSRNPRLLGAKFTNEPEAVLLDYRNNVVYNWGSNSTYGGEGGSFNLVNNYYKPGPATKSGVSTRIFSPNPQAAGAALPEGTWGMFYINGNYMNGSATVTNDNWSGVFPNPSTKDKEELKSTSVYTFGDITTHSATDAFTQVLAHAGASLSRDAIDTRIVTETQNGTYTHTGSNGSTNGIIDSQGDVGGWPTYSSTVAPSDSDGDGMPNQWELDHGLNMNDAADGVAYTLNSIYTNVEIYLNSLVVAITSNQNQNGAPNYTDPDGGAATLGKRGAGSSIQTVDVNTAIADFYYTWTNATSATASGLPTGVNAIVDQTAQTISISGTPTVAGTFNFTVTTVGGSTNASLSGKITVNATSATTYYQIQNRGTGLVMDGYGRTGNGDACSQYANSTTHDNSYWEMVDVGSGYVQFVNRGTGMILDGMGRTANGSDCGQWANTTSNNSHWSVQQYSGDYYRIQNRATGLFLDGMGRTANGSNVGQYANTTHVNAQWLLVSDPANASKAASSKNTLGLTVNDVKAEVKIYPVPFKNEFYIDLAKAGKVKQISVFNMLGQQIHLINGNEIRNQIAKVTVNTGAGMFAIKIITENGVINKTIVKE
;
A
#
# COMPACT_ATOMS: atom_id res chain seq x y z
N MET A 1 -11.61 89.52 -3.53
CA MET A 1 -10.83 90.51 -4.31
C MET A 1 -9.79 91.14 -3.40
N LEU A 2 -8.65 91.59 -3.94
CA LEU A 2 -7.63 92.34 -3.20
C LEU A 2 -7.66 93.83 -3.56
N ASP A 3 -7.44 94.69 -2.57
CA ASP A 3 -7.25 96.15 -2.67
C ASP A 3 -8.39 96.94 -3.36
N GLY A 4 -9.52 96.30 -3.60
CA GLY A 4 -10.76 96.93 -4.08
C GLY A 4 -11.83 95.92 -4.50
N VAL A 5 -13.08 96.36 -4.61
CA VAL A 5 -14.21 95.52 -5.06
C VAL A 5 -14.09 95.04 -6.51
N SER A 6 -13.32 95.75 -7.34
CA SER A 6 -12.95 95.35 -8.71
C SER A 6 -11.48 94.98 -8.84
N GLY A 7 -10.78 94.74 -7.72
CA GLY A 7 -9.36 94.40 -7.71
C GLY A 7 -9.08 92.94 -8.08
N THR A 8 -7.87 92.46 -7.84
CA THR A 8 -7.46 91.10 -8.26
C THR A 8 -8.31 90.04 -7.56
N GLN A 9 -8.95 89.17 -8.34
CA GLN A 9 -9.69 88.03 -7.81
C GLN A 9 -8.72 86.90 -7.42
N VAL A 10 -8.70 86.56 -6.14
CA VAL A 10 -7.78 85.55 -5.60
C VAL A 10 -8.45 84.23 -5.21
N GLY A 11 -9.77 84.18 -5.21
CA GLY A 11 -10.55 82.97 -4.96
C GLY A 11 -12.04 83.25 -5.14
N THR A 12 -12.81 82.18 -5.36
CA THR A 12 -14.27 82.22 -5.50
C THR A 12 -14.85 81.09 -4.67
N CYS A 13 -15.79 81.38 -3.78
CA CYS A 13 -16.47 80.38 -2.96
C CYS A 13 -17.95 80.35 -3.33
N SER A 14 -18.42 79.21 -3.88
CA SER A 14 -19.82 79.02 -4.22
C SER A 14 -20.62 78.69 -2.96
N ILE A 15 -21.62 79.52 -2.65
CA ILE A 15 -22.50 79.36 -1.49
C ILE A 15 -23.82 78.74 -1.95
N THR A 16 -24.26 77.66 -1.28
CA THR A 16 -25.54 77.01 -1.55
C THR A 16 -26.57 77.31 -0.45
N ASN A 17 -27.86 77.21 -0.77
CA ASN A 17 -28.95 77.43 0.20
C ASN A 17 -28.81 76.48 1.41
N THR A 18 -28.77 77.04 2.62
CA THR A 18 -28.59 76.31 3.88
C THR A 18 -29.90 75.86 4.53
N GLY A 19 -31.05 76.17 3.92
CA GLY A 19 -32.38 75.77 4.40
C GLY A 19 -33.10 76.80 5.26
N GLY A 20 -32.44 77.89 5.69
CA GLY A 20 -33.10 79.00 6.41
C GLY A 20 -32.13 80.08 6.93
N TRP A 21 -32.65 81.27 7.25
CA TRP A 21 -31.86 82.48 7.57
C TRP A 21 -30.95 82.41 8.80
N GLN A 22 -31.24 81.48 9.73
CA GLN A 22 -30.43 81.25 10.94
C GLN A 22 -29.70 79.90 10.90
N THR A 23 -29.73 79.20 9.76
CA THR A 23 -29.00 77.95 9.56
C THR A 23 -27.68 78.26 8.87
N TYR A 24 -26.59 78.18 9.63
CA TYR A 24 -25.24 78.47 9.14
C TYR A 24 -24.53 77.18 8.72
N ALA A 25 -23.78 77.24 7.62
CA ALA A 25 -22.87 76.18 7.18
C ALA A 25 -21.53 76.81 6.78
N ASN A 26 -20.44 76.05 6.94
CA ASN A 26 -19.13 76.48 6.48
C ASN A 26 -18.96 76.16 5.00
N PHE A 27 -18.58 77.17 4.22
CA PHE A 27 -18.20 77.02 2.82
C PHE A 27 -16.73 77.41 2.68
N THR A 28 -15.96 76.60 1.96
CA THR A 28 -14.53 76.81 1.78
C THR A 28 -14.18 76.83 0.30
N SER A 29 -13.11 77.55 -0.04
CA SER A 29 -12.51 77.54 -1.37
C SER A 29 -11.02 77.83 -1.25
N SER A 30 -10.24 77.32 -2.18
CA SER A 30 -8.82 77.64 -2.27
C SER A 30 -8.64 79.09 -2.72
N VAL A 31 -7.65 79.76 -2.13
CA VAL A 31 -7.16 81.04 -2.63
C VAL A 31 -5.83 80.82 -3.35
N SER A 32 -5.64 81.54 -4.45
CA SER A 32 -4.33 81.67 -5.10
C SER A 32 -3.29 82.24 -4.13
N SER A 33 -2.02 81.88 -4.33
CA SER A 33 -0.93 82.39 -3.50
C SER A 33 -0.74 83.90 -3.71
N VAL A 34 -0.75 84.66 -2.62
CA VAL A 34 -0.58 86.12 -2.60
C VAL A 34 0.55 86.45 -1.64
N SER A 35 1.39 87.42 -1.99
CA SER A 35 2.48 87.93 -1.14
C SER A 35 2.32 89.43 -0.90
N GLY A 36 2.59 89.91 0.31
CA GLY A 36 2.47 91.33 0.68
C GLY A 36 1.35 91.58 1.69
N ILE A 37 1.11 92.86 2.04
CA ILE A 37 -0.02 93.30 2.86
C ILE A 37 -1.07 93.86 1.90
N HIS A 38 -2.29 93.32 1.96
CA HIS A 38 -3.40 93.67 1.09
C HIS A 38 -4.70 93.81 1.89
N ASP A 39 -5.59 94.67 1.41
CA ASP A 39 -6.96 94.73 1.91
C ASP A 39 -7.83 93.67 1.20
N VAL A 40 -8.57 92.87 1.96
CA VAL A 40 -9.42 91.80 1.40
C VAL A 40 -10.86 92.29 1.28
N TYR A 41 -11.37 92.28 0.06
CA TYR A 41 -12.75 92.62 -0.27
C TYR A 41 -13.54 91.35 -0.60
N LEU A 42 -14.56 91.05 0.21
CA LEU A 42 -15.55 90.02 -0.08
C LEU A 42 -16.62 90.61 -1.00
N VAL A 43 -16.74 90.05 -2.21
CA VAL A 43 -17.74 90.46 -3.20
C VAL A 43 -18.76 89.34 -3.32
N PHE A 44 -20.03 89.69 -3.08
CA PHE A 44 -21.14 88.74 -3.10
C PHE A 44 -21.93 88.92 -4.39
N GLU A 45 -21.95 87.90 -5.23
CA GLU A 45 -22.65 87.91 -6.52
C GLU A 45 -23.81 86.90 -6.49
N GLY A 46 -24.98 87.30 -7.02
CA GLY A 46 -26.19 86.50 -7.01
C GLY A 46 -27.39 87.22 -7.63
N GLY A 47 -28.60 86.69 -7.41
CA GLY A 47 -29.85 87.31 -7.87
C GLY A 47 -30.17 88.65 -7.18
N SER A 48 -31.29 89.30 -7.54
CA SER A 48 -31.68 90.57 -6.91
C SER A 48 -32.19 90.39 -5.48
N GLY A 49 -31.73 91.22 -4.54
CA GLY A 49 -32.20 91.26 -3.15
C GLY A 49 -31.16 90.83 -2.12
N TYR A 50 -31.62 90.41 -0.94
CA TYR A 50 -30.76 89.93 0.14
C TYR A 50 -30.26 88.51 -0.17
N LEU A 51 -28.93 88.31 -0.28
CA LEU A 51 -28.35 87.04 -0.75
C LEU A 51 -28.26 85.97 0.36
N PHE A 52 -27.52 86.25 1.44
CA PHE A 52 -27.36 85.36 2.61
C PHE A 52 -26.78 86.14 3.81
N ASN A 53 -26.86 85.55 5.01
CA ASN A 53 -26.20 86.07 6.21
C ASN A 53 -24.76 85.51 6.30
N LEU A 54 -23.75 86.38 6.41
CA LEU A 54 -22.38 85.99 6.74
C LEU A 54 -22.12 86.16 8.24
N ASN A 55 -21.69 85.10 8.90
CA ASN A 55 -21.30 85.17 10.31
C ASN A 55 -19.81 85.54 10.47
N TYR A 56 -18.91 84.76 9.88
CA TYR A 56 -17.48 85.01 9.87
C TYR A 56 -16.83 84.41 8.62
N PHE A 57 -15.61 84.83 8.34
CA PHE A 57 -14.70 84.14 7.43
C PHE A 57 -13.30 84.09 8.06
N SER A 58 -12.51 83.08 7.72
CA SER A 58 -11.13 82.94 8.16
C SER A 58 -10.27 82.35 7.04
N PHE A 59 -8.98 82.64 7.09
CA PHE A 59 -7.98 81.92 6.30
C PHE A 59 -7.43 80.75 7.13
N THR A 60 -7.20 79.61 6.51
CA THR A 60 -6.60 78.43 7.14
C THR A 60 -5.45 77.92 6.27
N GLU A 61 -4.41 77.35 6.90
CA GLU A 61 -3.32 76.72 6.15
C GLU A 61 -3.82 75.47 5.41
N ALA A 62 -3.31 75.23 4.20
CA ALA A 62 -3.62 74.03 3.45
C ALA A 62 -3.01 72.79 4.13
N ALA A 63 -3.80 71.73 4.29
CA ALA A 63 -3.29 70.44 4.79
C ALA A 63 -2.21 69.90 3.82
N ALA A 64 -1.13 69.33 4.37
CA ALA A 64 -0.03 68.78 3.59
C ALA A 64 -0.47 67.56 2.74
N ALA A 65 0.18 67.36 1.59
CA ALA A 65 -0.06 66.21 0.73
C ALA A 65 0.27 64.90 1.44
N ALA A 66 -0.60 63.90 1.30
CA ALA A 66 -0.38 62.56 1.83
C ALA A 66 0.70 61.80 1.05
N SER A 67 1.34 60.82 1.71
CA SER A 67 2.31 59.93 1.04
C SER A 67 2.15 58.47 1.49
N LEU A 68 2.61 57.54 0.63
CA LEU A 68 2.62 56.09 0.86
C LEU A 68 3.98 55.52 0.43
N ILE A 69 4.69 54.85 1.33
CA ILE A 69 6.04 54.28 1.11
C ILE A 69 6.03 52.77 1.38
N LYS A 70 6.53 51.97 0.43
CA LYS A 70 6.57 50.50 0.53
C LYS A 70 7.77 50.03 1.36
N HIS A 71 7.56 49.00 2.16
CA HIS A 71 8.57 48.25 2.92
C HIS A 71 8.34 46.73 2.80
N GLY A 72 9.17 45.93 3.48
CA GLY A 72 9.11 44.46 3.47
C GLY A 72 9.69 43.80 2.21
N ALA A 73 9.99 42.50 2.31
CA ALA A 73 10.65 41.71 1.28
C ALA A 73 9.73 41.38 0.09
N GLY A 74 8.42 41.21 0.33
CA GLY A 74 7.47 40.88 -0.73
C GLY A 74 7.31 41.99 -1.76
N SER A 75 7.28 41.65 -3.05
CA SER A 75 6.99 42.62 -4.11
C SER A 75 5.57 43.18 -3.99
N SER A 76 5.33 44.41 -4.45
CA SER A 76 3.98 44.95 -4.61
C SER A 76 3.21 44.31 -5.78
N SER A 77 3.86 43.44 -6.54
CA SER A 77 3.21 42.57 -7.50
C SER A 77 3.80 41.17 -7.42
N GLN A 78 2.97 40.18 -7.09
CA GLN A 78 3.40 38.81 -6.81
C GLN A 78 2.60 37.82 -7.65
N THR A 79 3.27 36.75 -8.08
CA THR A 79 2.64 35.57 -8.68
C THR A 79 2.77 34.41 -7.70
N VAL A 80 1.64 33.79 -7.33
CA VAL A 80 1.57 32.68 -6.36
C VAL A 80 0.54 31.66 -6.80
N GLY A 81 0.66 30.41 -6.36
CA GLY A 81 -0.41 29.42 -6.48
C GLY A 81 -1.58 29.71 -5.54
N ILE A 82 -2.76 29.18 -5.87
CA ILE A 82 -3.88 29.14 -4.92
C ILE A 82 -3.46 28.40 -3.63
N ASN A 83 -3.80 28.96 -2.48
CA ASN A 83 -3.40 28.50 -1.13
C ASN A 83 -1.89 28.57 -0.81
N GLU A 84 -1.06 29.16 -1.69
CA GLU A 84 0.33 29.47 -1.35
C GLU A 84 0.44 30.84 -0.67
N ASN A 85 1.22 30.92 0.41
CA ASN A 85 1.44 32.20 1.08
C ASN A 85 2.16 33.19 0.16
N ILE A 86 1.72 34.44 0.16
CA ILE A 86 2.51 35.55 -0.40
C ILE A 86 3.74 35.80 0.47
N VAL A 87 4.76 36.44 -0.11
CA VAL A 87 5.82 37.02 0.71
C VAL A 87 5.27 38.32 1.30
N ASP A 88 5.29 38.43 2.63
CA ASP A 88 4.69 39.57 3.33
C ASP A 88 5.35 40.91 2.97
N PHE A 89 4.53 41.98 2.93
CA PHE A 89 4.99 43.35 2.71
C PHE A 89 4.02 44.37 3.34
N TYR A 90 4.45 45.62 3.47
CA TYR A 90 3.62 46.68 4.05
C TYR A 90 3.92 48.06 3.47
N TYR A 91 3.02 49.02 3.70
CA TYR A 91 3.20 50.44 3.39
C TYR A 91 3.01 51.30 4.63
N ASN A 92 3.83 52.34 4.78
CA ASN A 92 3.62 53.39 5.77
C ASN A 92 3.03 54.64 5.10
N TRP A 93 2.19 55.41 5.81
CA TRP A 93 1.64 56.66 5.31
C TRP A 93 1.90 57.88 6.21
N THR A 94 1.89 59.06 5.60
CA THR A 94 1.97 60.37 6.29
C THR A 94 0.91 61.34 5.80
N ASN A 95 0.62 62.38 6.59
CA ASN A 95 -0.34 63.46 6.30
C ASN A 95 -1.74 62.97 5.86
N ALA A 96 -2.17 61.83 6.40
CA ALA A 96 -3.50 61.25 6.22
C ALA A 96 -3.96 60.59 7.51
N THR A 97 -5.29 60.45 7.66
CA THR A 97 -5.91 59.87 8.87
C THR A 97 -5.97 58.35 8.81
N THR A 98 -6.13 57.77 7.63
CA THR A 98 -6.19 56.31 7.40
C THR A 98 -5.94 56.00 5.92
N VAL A 99 -6.06 54.73 5.52
CA VAL A 99 -6.07 54.25 4.14
C VAL A 99 -7.31 53.40 3.85
N ASN A 100 -7.75 53.41 2.59
CA ASN A 100 -8.71 52.45 2.04
C ASN A 100 -7.95 51.48 1.12
N VAL A 101 -8.18 50.18 1.30
CA VAL A 101 -7.60 49.12 0.46
C VAL A 101 -8.72 48.41 -0.30
N THR A 102 -8.55 48.23 -1.60
CA THR A 102 -9.52 47.53 -2.48
C THR A 102 -8.80 46.56 -3.41
N GLY A 103 -9.54 45.60 -3.98
CA GLY A 103 -9.03 44.73 -5.05
C GLY A 103 -8.07 43.61 -4.61
N VAL A 104 -8.10 43.25 -3.33
CA VAL A 104 -7.30 42.16 -2.76
C VAL A 104 -8.09 40.84 -2.85
N PRO A 105 -7.47 39.70 -3.26
CA PRO A 105 -8.16 38.41 -3.32
C PRO A 105 -8.54 37.88 -1.94
N SER A 106 -9.58 37.05 -1.88
CA SER A 106 -9.91 36.28 -0.67
C SER A 106 -8.73 35.44 -0.21
N GLY A 107 -8.49 35.38 1.10
CA GLY A 107 -7.37 34.65 1.72
C GLY A 107 -6.12 35.50 2.01
N ILE A 108 -6.00 36.68 1.40
CA ILE A 108 -4.98 37.66 1.79
C ILE A 108 -5.52 38.54 2.93
N ASN A 109 -4.77 38.58 4.02
CA ASN A 109 -5.02 39.40 5.18
C ASN A 109 -4.48 40.81 4.95
N VAL A 110 -5.32 41.82 5.17
CA VAL A 110 -4.94 43.24 5.15
C VAL A 110 -5.15 43.81 6.54
N ASN A 111 -4.06 44.18 7.21
CA ASN A 111 -4.13 44.79 8.54
C ASN A 111 -3.75 46.27 8.46
N ILE A 112 -4.71 47.14 8.80
CA ILE A 112 -4.54 48.60 8.84
C ILE A 112 -4.34 49.05 10.29
N ASP A 113 -3.15 49.54 10.59
CA ASP A 113 -2.76 50.06 11.89
C ASP A 113 -2.69 51.59 11.84
N ASN A 114 -3.77 52.24 12.31
CA ASN A 114 -3.85 53.70 12.34
C ASN A 114 -2.93 54.35 13.38
N THR A 115 -2.51 53.59 14.40
CA THR A 115 -1.60 54.10 15.44
C THR A 115 -0.20 54.22 14.88
N ASN A 116 0.28 53.19 14.20
CA ASN A 116 1.61 53.18 13.58
C ASN A 116 1.63 53.72 12.14
N LYS A 117 0.46 54.07 11.60
CA LYS A 117 0.26 54.55 10.23
C LYS A 117 0.82 53.59 9.18
N ALA A 118 0.51 52.30 9.34
CA ALA A 118 0.99 51.22 8.49
C ALA A 118 -0.15 50.31 8.00
N VAL A 119 -0.03 49.80 6.78
CA VAL A 119 -0.92 48.76 6.23
C VAL A 119 -0.10 47.58 5.71
N SER A 120 -0.39 46.38 6.21
CA SER A 120 0.37 45.15 5.92
C SER A 120 -0.46 44.10 5.20
N PHE A 121 0.22 43.28 4.39
CA PHE A 121 -0.35 42.24 3.54
C PHE A 121 0.36 40.91 3.83
N SER A 122 -0.43 39.87 4.12
CA SER A 122 0.06 38.51 4.38
C SER A 122 -0.99 37.45 4.04
N GLY A 123 -0.64 36.16 4.12
CA GLY A 123 -1.58 35.05 3.95
C GLY A 123 -1.59 34.43 2.55
N ALA A 124 -2.55 33.55 2.29
CA ALA A 124 -2.61 32.71 1.10
C ALA A 124 -3.92 32.93 0.33
N PRO A 125 -3.89 33.30 -0.96
CA PRO A 125 -5.11 33.58 -1.70
C PRO A 125 -5.86 32.29 -2.03
N THR A 126 -7.18 32.29 -1.83
CA THR A 126 -8.04 31.11 -2.02
C THR A 126 -8.84 31.12 -3.32
N VAL A 127 -8.57 32.09 -4.20
CA VAL A 127 -9.27 32.26 -5.48
C VAL A 127 -8.25 32.60 -6.56
N SER A 128 -8.29 31.88 -7.67
CA SER A 128 -7.41 32.11 -8.82
C SER A 128 -7.85 33.31 -9.66
N GLY A 129 -6.90 33.97 -10.29
CA GLY A 129 -7.13 35.12 -11.16
C GLY A 129 -6.10 36.21 -10.95
N THR A 130 -6.23 37.30 -11.71
CA THR A 130 -5.40 38.49 -11.56
C THR A 130 -6.19 39.56 -10.80
N PHE A 131 -5.69 39.93 -9.62
CA PHE A 131 -6.32 40.88 -8.71
C PHE A 131 -5.48 42.15 -8.64
N ASN A 132 -6.01 43.25 -9.17
CA ASN A 132 -5.37 44.56 -9.08
C ASN A 132 -5.84 45.25 -7.81
N TYR A 133 -4.95 45.39 -6.84
CA TYR A 133 -5.27 46.05 -5.58
C TYR A 133 -4.83 47.51 -5.60
N SER A 134 -5.51 48.34 -4.81
CA SER A 134 -5.13 49.74 -4.61
C SER A 134 -5.21 50.13 -3.13
N ILE A 135 -4.29 51.00 -2.71
CA ILE A 135 -4.22 51.63 -1.40
C ILE A 135 -4.36 53.13 -1.62
N THR A 136 -5.41 53.75 -1.09
CA THR A 136 -5.62 55.20 -1.19
C THR A 136 -5.72 55.80 0.20
N THR A 137 -4.91 56.81 0.50
CA THR A 137 -4.99 57.53 1.77
C THR A 137 -6.31 58.29 1.88
N VAL A 138 -6.75 58.57 3.11
CA VAL A 138 -7.96 59.36 3.40
C VAL A 138 -7.59 60.50 4.34
N GLY A 139 -8.15 61.70 4.09
CA GLY A 139 -7.93 62.88 4.93
C GLY A 139 -6.67 63.70 4.61
N GLY A 140 -5.93 63.36 3.56
CA GLY A 140 -4.84 64.18 3.03
C GLY A 140 -5.32 65.14 1.94
N SER A 141 -4.52 66.17 1.64
CA SER A 141 -4.85 67.16 0.60
C SER A 141 -3.64 67.44 -0.31
N PRO A 142 -3.49 66.74 -1.46
CA PRO A 142 -4.33 65.62 -1.93
C PRO A 142 -4.04 64.29 -1.22
N ASN A 143 -4.94 63.32 -1.40
CA ASN A 143 -4.70 61.93 -1.04
C ASN A 143 -3.67 61.28 -2.01
N ALA A 144 -2.91 60.32 -1.51
CA ALA A 144 -1.99 59.50 -2.30
C ALA A 144 -2.59 58.12 -2.58
N THR A 145 -2.31 57.58 -3.76
CA THR A 145 -2.70 56.22 -4.15
C THR A 145 -1.48 55.41 -4.62
N LYS A 146 -1.42 54.14 -4.22
CA LYS A 146 -0.50 53.11 -4.73
C LYS A 146 -1.29 51.90 -5.17
N SER A 147 -0.80 51.18 -6.17
CA SER A 147 -1.43 49.96 -6.69
C SER A 147 -0.41 48.85 -6.91
N GLY A 148 -0.93 47.63 -7.02
CA GLY A 148 -0.15 46.43 -7.28
C GLY A 148 -1.04 45.29 -7.77
N THR A 149 -0.45 44.13 -8.05
CA THR A 149 -1.16 43.00 -8.66
C THR A 149 -0.81 41.69 -7.95
N PHE A 150 -1.83 40.92 -7.58
CA PHE A 150 -1.67 39.50 -7.26
C PHE A 150 -2.12 38.66 -8.45
N THR A 151 -1.20 37.90 -9.04
CA THR A 151 -1.52 36.87 -10.03
C THR A 151 -1.59 35.54 -9.32
N VAL A 152 -2.79 35.04 -9.11
CA VAL A 152 -3.05 33.77 -8.42
C VAL A 152 -3.32 32.72 -9.47
N ASN A 153 -2.38 31.80 -9.66
CA ASN A 153 -2.53 30.72 -10.61
C ASN A 153 -3.60 29.74 -10.10
N ALA A 154 -4.48 29.29 -11.00
CA ALA A 154 -5.41 28.20 -10.69
C ALA A 154 -4.62 26.95 -10.28
N ALA A 155 -5.17 26.16 -9.36
CA ALA A 155 -4.67 24.82 -9.14
C ALA A 155 -4.88 24.02 -10.43
N THR A 156 -3.84 23.88 -11.24
CA THR A 156 -3.76 22.72 -12.13
C THR A 156 -3.60 21.53 -11.19
N ALA A 157 -4.53 20.57 -11.25
CA ALA A 157 -4.32 19.27 -10.63
C ALA A 157 -3.03 18.71 -11.22
N THR A 158 -1.93 18.90 -10.50
CA THR A 158 -0.61 18.52 -10.98
C THR A 158 -0.51 17.04 -10.66
N ALA A 159 -0.44 16.22 -11.69
CA ALA A 159 -0.19 14.79 -11.55
C ALA A 159 1.01 14.60 -10.63
N PRO A 160 0.89 13.88 -9.49
CA PRO A 160 2.06 13.45 -8.73
C PRO A 160 3.04 12.72 -9.64
N ALA A 161 4.27 12.52 -9.15
CA ALA A 161 5.30 11.79 -9.88
C ALA A 161 4.83 10.37 -10.22
N PHE A 162 4.11 9.75 -9.28
CA PHE A 162 3.45 8.45 -9.40
C PHE A 162 2.49 8.28 -8.20
N PRO A 163 1.53 7.33 -8.23
CA PRO A 163 0.72 7.00 -7.06
C PRO A 163 1.60 6.61 -5.86
N GLY A 164 1.43 7.32 -4.75
CA GLY A 164 2.27 7.16 -3.54
C GLY A 164 3.56 8.00 -3.52
N ALA A 165 3.77 8.90 -4.50
CA ALA A 165 4.75 9.97 -4.38
C ALA A 165 4.28 11.00 -3.35
N GLU A 166 5.14 11.36 -2.41
CA GLU A 166 4.81 12.25 -1.30
C GLU A 166 5.90 13.33 -1.13
N GLY A 167 5.72 14.20 -0.14
CA GLY A 167 6.67 15.23 0.22
C GLY A 167 6.75 16.39 -0.76
N PHE A 168 7.77 17.24 -0.60
CA PHE A 168 7.94 18.42 -1.45
C PHE A 168 8.33 18.10 -2.90
N GLY A 169 8.87 16.90 -3.16
CA GLY A 169 9.21 16.39 -4.48
C GLY A 169 8.04 15.69 -5.19
N ARG A 170 6.88 15.60 -4.53
CA ARG A 170 5.68 14.88 -5.00
C ARG A 170 5.30 15.15 -6.44
N TYR A 171 5.44 16.39 -6.91
CA TYR A 171 4.98 16.83 -8.24
C TYR A 171 6.10 16.84 -9.31
N THR A 172 7.22 16.16 -9.05
CA THR A 172 8.28 15.94 -10.05
C THR A 172 7.72 15.14 -11.22
N THR A 173 7.88 15.58 -12.46
CA THR A 173 7.32 14.89 -13.64
C THR A 173 8.28 13.87 -14.24
N GLY A 174 9.58 14.01 -13.99
CA GLY A 174 10.62 13.14 -14.54
C GLY A 174 10.52 13.06 -16.06
N GLY A 175 10.45 11.83 -16.58
CA GLY A 175 10.39 11.55 -18.02
C GLY A 175 8.99 11.50 -18.63
N ARG A 176 7.92 11.89 -17.92
CA ARG A 176 6.52 11.79 -18.39
C ARG A 176 6.32 12.39 -19.78
N GLY A 177 5.61 11.66 -20.64
CA GLY A 177 5.36 12.06 -22.04
C GLY A 177 6.59 12.01 -22.95
N GLY A 178 7.72 11.54 -22.43
CA GLY A 178 8.97 11.38 -23.15
C GLY A 178 9.13 10.04 -23.85
N GLN A 179 10.32 9.84 -24.44
CA GLN A 179 10.68 8.57 -25.08
C GLN A 179 11.00 7.47 -24.06
N VAL A 180 10.74 6.22 -24.42
CA VAL A 180 11.25 5.06 -23.66
C VAL A 180 12.64 4.68 -24.16
N ILE A 181 13.58 4.48 -23.22
CA ILE A 181 14.93 4.02 -23.52
C ILE A 181 15.20 2.75 -22.72
N TYR A 182 15.44 1.64 -23.44
CA TYR A 182 15.79 0.37 -22.83
C TYR A 182 17.29 0.22 -22.56
N VAL A 183 17.62 -0.13 -21.32
CA VAL A 183 18.88 -0.73 -20.94
C VAL A 183 18.82 -2.22 -21.25
N THR A 184 19.68 -2.68 -22.15
CA THR A 184 19.68 -4.04 -22.71
C THR A 184 20.95 -4.82 -22.39
N ASN A 185 21.94 -4.19 -21.75
CA ASN A 185 23.15 -4.85 -21.29
C ASN A 185 23.68 -4.22 -20.00
N LEU A 186 24.56 -4.95 -19.32
CA LEU A 186 25.16 -4.55 -18.04
C LEU A 186 26.52 -3.85 -18.21
N ASN A 187 26.89 -3.49 -19.45
CA ASN A 187 28.13 -2.77 -19.68
C ASN A 187 28.00 -1.35 -19.10
N ASP A 188 29.13 -0.80 -18.62
CA ASP A 188 29.16 0.57 -18.13
C ASP A 188 28.81 1.61 -19.20
N SER A 189 29.18 1.37 -20.47
CA SER A 189 29.00 2.33 -21.56
C SER A 189 28.70 1.65 -22.90
N GLY A 190 28.37 2.46 -23.91
CA GLY A 190 27.98 1.99 -25.25
C GLY A 190 26.46 1.86 -25.43
N ALA A 191 26.04 1.51 -26.65
CA ALA A 191 24.62 1.36 -26.98
C ALA A 191 23.95 0.32 -26.05
N GLY A 192 22.75 0.65 -25.55
CA GLY A 192 21.99 -0.21 -24.64
C GLY A 192 22.48 -0.23 -23.18
N SER A 193 23.51 0.52 -22.83
CA SER A 193 23.96 0.68 -21.43
C SER A 193 23.12 1.70 -20.66
N LEU A 194 23.11 1.59 -19.32
CA LEU A 194 22.49 2.60 -18.46
C LEU A 194 23.14 3.98 -18.64
N ARG A 195 24.47 4.05 -18.82
CA ARG A 195 25.17 5.31 -19.06
C ARG A 195 24.69 6.01 -20.33
N ALA A 196 24.49 5.28 -21.41
CA ALA A 196 23.92 5.85 -22.63
C ALA A 196 22.50 6.39 -22.40
N ALA A 197 21.67 5.68 -21.63
CA ALA A 197 20.30 6.10 -21.32
C ALA A 197 20.25 7.38 -20.45
N VAL A 198 21.08 7.47 -19.41
CA VAL A 198 21.11 8.68 -18.55
C VAL A 198 21.74 9.89 -19.26
N SER A 199 22.68 9.67 -20.18
CA SER A 199 23.31 10.74 -20.97
C SER A 199 22.46 11.22 -22.15
N ALA A 200 21.39 10.52 -22.52
CA ALA A 200 20.45 11.00 -23.53
C ALA A 200 19.79 12.33 -23.09
N SER A 201 19.32 13.13 -24.05
CA SER A 201 18.66 14.42 -23.80
C SER A 201 17.15 14.32 -23.99
N GLY A 202 16.42 15.27 -23.40
CA GLY A 202 14.96 15.38 -23.49
C GLY A 202 14.22 14.45 -22.51
N PRO A 203 12.88 14.64 -22.37
CA PRO A 203 12.06 13.79 -21.52
C PRO A 203 12.20 12.32 -21.87
N ARG A 204 12.51 11.48 -20.89
CA ARG A 204 12.72 10.05 -21.11
C ARG A 204 12.48 9.16 -19.90
N ILE A 205 11.92 7.99 -20.17
CA ILE A 205 11.73 6.92 -19.19
C ILE A 205 12.74 5.81 -19.50
N VAL A 206 13.67 5.60 -18.58
CA VAL A 206 14.69 4.55 -18.66
C VAL A 206 14.14 3.28 -18.03
N MET A 207 14.05 2.23 -18.84
CA MET A 207 13.53 0.90 -18.47
C MET A 207 14.57 -0.18 -18.73
N PHE A 208 14.40 -1.36 -18.15
CA PHE A 208 15.43 -2.41 -18.16
C PHE A 208 14.91 -3.71 -18.81
N LYS A 209 15.65 -4.26 -19.77
CA LYS A 209 15.45 -5.62 -20.33
C LYS A 209 16.41 -6.65 -19.71
N VAL A 210 17.24 -6.22 -18.77
CA VAL A 210 18.23 -7.05 -18.07
C VAL A 210 18.23 -6.71 -16.58
N SER A 211 18.58 -7.68 -15.74
CA SER A 211 18.94 -7.46 -14.33
C SER A 211 20.38 -7.86 -14.09
N GLY A 212 21.02 -7.27 -13.10
CA GLY A 212 22.42 -7.56 -12.81
C GLY A 212 23.17 -6.45 -12.11
N VAL A 213 24.47 -6.72 -11.90
CA VAL A 213 25.44 -5.74 -11.44
C VAL A 213 26.02 -5.00 -12.63
N ILE A 214 25.94 -3.67 -12.61
CA ILE A 214 26.62 -2.78 -13.56
C ILE A 214 27.89 -2.27 -12.86
N ALA A 215 29.04 -2.76 -13.33
CA ALA A 215 30.35 -2.35 -12.82
C ALA A 215 30.78 -1.04 -13.47
N LEU A 216 30.54 0.07 -12.77
CA LEU A 216 30.86 1.40 -13.30
C LEU A 216 32.37 1.58 -13.46
N GLN A 217 32.77 2.35 -14.47
CA GLN A 217 34.18 2.70 -14.73
C GLN A 217 34.51 4.15 -14.31
N SER A 218 33.47 4.95 -14.05
CA SER A 218 33.52 6.31 -13.51
C SER A 218 32.17 6.66 -12.91
N ASP A 219 32.05 7.80 -12.23
CA ASP A 219 30.75 8.30 -11.75
C ASP A 219 29.69 8.25 -12.87
N LEU A 220 28.52 7.70 -12.56
CA LEU A 220 27.36 7.74 -13.43
C LEU A 220 26.62 9.05 -13.18
N LYS A 221 26.94 10.07 -13.98
CA LYS A 221 26.39 11.43 -13.80
C LYS A 221 25.12 11.61 -14.63
N ILE A 222 24.01 11.93 -13.98
CA ILE A 222 22.78 12.39 -14.64
C ILE A 222 22.94 13.89 -14.88
N THR A 223 23.35 14.28 -16.09
CA THR A 223 23.57 15.69 -16.48
C THR A 223 22.41 16.28 -17.26
N ASN A 224 21.54 15.45 -17.83
CA ASN A 224 20.33 15.88 -18.53
C ASN A 224 19.11 15.53 -17.68
N GLY A 225 18.30 16.53 -17.35
CA GLY A 225 17.08 16.40 -16.56
C GLY A 225 15.93 15.73 -17.33
N ASP A 226 14.72 15.80 -16.79
CA ASP A 226 13.50 15.22 -17.37
C ASP A 226 13.62 13.71 -17.57
N ILE A 227 13.98 13.00 -16.49
CA ILE A 227 14.27 11.57 -16.54
C ILE A 227 13.59 10.80 -15.43
N THR A 228 13.01 9.66 -15.78
CA THR A 228 12.56 8.62 -14.85
C THR A 228 13.43 7.39 -15.03
N ILE A 229 14.15 6.95 -14.00
CA ILE A 229 14.84 5.65 -13.96
C ILE A 229 13.93 4.66 -13.23
N ALA A 230 13.27 3.80 -14.01
CA ALA A 230 12.26 2.86 -13.53
C ALA A 230 12.87 1.48 -13.24
N GLY A 231 13.60 1.35 -12.14
CA GLY A 231 14.25 0.10 -11.73
C GLY A 231 13.30 -1.09 -11.54
N GLN A 232 12.02 -0.82 -11.25
CA GLN A 232 10.98 -1.85 -11.10
C GLN A 232 10.69 -2.64 -12.38
N THR A 233 11.22 -2.20 -13.53
CA THR A 233 11.05 -2.88 -14.83
C THR A 233 12.09 -3.97 -15.08
N ALA A 234 13.18 -4.00 -14.29
CA ALA A 234 14.25 -4.95 -14.47
C ALA A 234 13.78 -6.40 -14.19
N PRO A 235 13.98 -7.35 -15.12
CA PRO A 235 13.46 -8.71 -14.99
C PRO A 235 14.27 -9.55 -14.00
N GLY A 236 13.66 -10.07 -12.94
CA GLY A 236 14.35 -10.89 -11.93
C GLY A 236 14.79 -10.08 -10.72
N ASP A 237 16.09 -10.12 -10.36
CA ASP A 237 16.58 -9.58 -9.08
C ASP A 237 16.84 -8.05 -9.08
N GLY A 238 16.70 -7.40 -10.24
CA GLY A 238 16.87 -5.95 -10.40
C GLY A 238 18.29 -5.49 -10.71
N ILE A 239 18.53 -4.19 -10.55
CA ILE A 239 19.79 -3.53 -10.93
C ILE A 239 20.58 -3.08 -9.69
N CYS A 240 21.87 -3.40 -9.69
CA CYS A 240 22.82 -2.90 -8.71
C CYS A 240 24.01 -2.21 -9.39
N LEU A 241 24.30 -0.99 -8.99
CA LEU A 241 25.47 -0.24 -9.41
C LEU A 241 26.62 -0.51 -8.45
N LYS A 242 27.84 -0.72 -8.98
CA LYS A 242 29.06 -0.86 -8.19
C LYS A 242 30.20 0.04 -8.64
N ASN A 243 31.22 0.15 -7.80
CA ASN A 243 32.52 0.82 -7.97
C ASN A 243 32.50 2.36 -7.94
N TYR A 244 31.49 3.01 -8.48
CA TYR A 244 31.42 4.49 -8.54
C TYR A 244 30.04 5.01 -8.17
N SER A 245 29.96 6.32 -7.92
CA SER A 245 28.73 6.99 -7.50
C SER A 245 27.70 7.07 -8.62
N LEU A 246 26.43 6.98 -8.25
CA LEU A 246 25.35 7.61 -9.02
C LEU A 246 25.21 9.07 -8.58
N TYR A 247 25.53 10.00 -9.47
CA TYR A 247 25.51 11.43 -9.19
C TYR A 247 24.33 12.11 -9.92
N VAL A 248 23.37 12.62 -9.14
CA VAL A 248 22.25 13.43 -9.62
C VAL A 248 22.71 14.89 -9.79
N SER A 249 23.04 15.26 -11.03
CA SER A 249 23.55 16.58 -11.41
C SER A 249 22.61 17.31 -12.37
N ALA A 250 21.31 17.03 -12.27
CA ALA A 250 20.25 17.63 -13.06
C ALA A 250 18.95 17.74 -12.25
N SER A 251 18.04 18.59 -12.72
CA SER A 251 16.71 18.81 -12.14
C SER A 251 15.64 17.98 -12.87
N ASN A 252 14.47 17.81 -12.24
CA ASN A 252 13.36 17.00 -12.73
C ASN A 252 13.74 15.51 -12.92
N VAL A 253 14.05 14.84 -11.82
CA VAL A 253 14.59 13.48 -11.80
C VAL A 253 13.77 12.57 -10.89
N ILE A 254 13.32 11.43 -11.42
CA ILE A 254 12.69 10.34 -10.66
C ILE A 254 13.62 9.12 -10.71
N ILE A 255 13.96 8.53 -9.57
CA ILE A 255 14.73 7.28 -9.49
C ILE A 255 14.02 6.32 -8.55
N ARG A 256 13.72 5.10 -9.04
CA ARG A 256 13.00 4.10 -8.26
C ARG A 256 13.61 2.70 -8.34
N TYR A 257 13.55 1.94 -7.25
CA TYR A 257 13.83 0.50 -7.20
C TYR A 257 15.21 0.06 -7.73
N ILE A 258 16.23 0.92 -7.64
CA ILE A 258 17.61 0.55 -7.97
C ILE A 258 18.48 0.49 -6.71
N ARG A 259 19.64 -0.17 -6.83
CA ARG A 259 20.65 -0.22 -5.78
C ARG A 259 21.91 0.50 -6.20
N SER A 260 22.47 1.31 -5.30
CA SER A 260 23.83 1.83 -5.44
C SER A 260 24.69 1.28 -4.30
N ARG A 261 25.56 0.33 -4.61
CA ARG A 261 26.44 -0.34 -3.65
C ARG A 261 27.88 -0.12 -4.10
N MET A 262 28.48 0.99 -3.72
CA MET A 262 29.71 1.47 -4.35
C MET A 262 30.92 0.55 -4.08
N GLY A 263 31.15 0.19 -2.82
CA GLY A 263 32.29 -0.61 -2.39
C GLY A 263 33.63 0.11 -2.50
N ASP A 264 34.69 -0.53 -2.00
CA ASP A 264 36.04 0.02 -1.93
C ASP A 264 36.98 -0.46 -3.07
N GLU A 265 36.55 -1.42 -3.90
CA GLU A 265 37.39 -2.05 -4.95
C GLU A 265 38.03 -1.04 -5.92
N ALA A 266 37.35 0.07 -6.21
CA ALA A 266 37.82 1.10 -7.13
C ALA A 266 38.67 2.20 -6.46
N GLY A 267 38.80 2.18 -5.12
CA GLY A 267 39.58 3.17 -4.38
C GLY A 267 39.04 4.60 -4.41
N ASN A 268 37.78 4.80 -4.80
CA ASN A 268 37.17 6.12 -4.92
C ASN A 268 36.55 6.55 -3.56
N GLN A 269 36.82 7.77 -3.11
CA GLN A 269 36.34 8.32 -1.83
C GLN A 269 35.06 9.16 -2.00
N ASN A 270 34.05 8.60 -2.66
CA ASN A 270 32.76 9.26 -2.91
C ASN A 270 31.60 8.58 -2.18
N ASP A 271 30.42 9.18 -2.33
CA ASP A 271 29.15 8.64 -1.89
C ASP A 271 28.62 7.54 -2.82
N ALA A 272 27.80 6.63 -2.28
CA ALA A 272 27.13 5.66 -3.14
C ALA A 272 26.11 6.35 -4.08
N MET A 273 25.38 7.33 -3.56
CA MET A 273 24.52 8.19 -4.37
C MET A 273 24.44 9.59 -3.76
N TRP A 274 24.52 10.63 -4.58
CA TRP A 274 24.41 11.99 -4.06
C TRP A 274 23.92 13.00 -5.10
N GLY A 275 23.51 14.18 -4.64
CA GLY A 275 23.12 15.30 -5.49
C GLY A 275 22.85 16.60 -4.71
N ARG A 276 23.20 17.75 -5.29
CA ARG A 276 22.99 19.06 -4.69
C ARG A 276 22.74 20.15 -5.73
N ASN A 277 22.16 21.27 -5.30
CA ASN A 277 21.90 22.46 -6.12
C ASN A 277 20.98 22.16 -7.31
N GLN A 278 20.05 21.21 -7.14
CA GLN A 278 19.07 20.82 -8.15
C GLN A 278 17.64 21.02 -7.65
N SER A 279 16.67 20.91 -8.54
CA SER A 279 15.26 21.07 -8.24
C SER A 279 14.41 19.90 -8.72
N ASN A 280 13.30 19.63 -8.02
CA ASN A 280 12.28 18.64 -8.42
C ASN A 280 12.90 17.24 -8.57
N ILE A 281 13.19 16.61 -7.44
CA ILE A 281 13.80 15.28 -7.42
C ILE A 281 13.01 14.39 -6.46
N ILE A 282 12.73 13.17 -6.90
CA ILE A 282 12.21 12.11 -6.03
C ILE A 282 13.06 10.84 -6.15
N LEU A 283 13.50 10.35 -5.00
CA LEU A 283 14.11 9.04 -4.83
C LEU A 283 13.14 8.18 -4.03
N ASP A 284 12.74 7.05 -4.59
CA ASP A 284 11.73 6.17 -3.99
C ASP A 284 12.23 4.73 -4.04
N HIS A 285 12.14 4.00 -2.93
CA HIS A 285 12.48 2.57 -2.92
C HIS A 285 13.89 2.23 -3.45
N CYS A 286 14.89 3.07 -3.17
CA CYS A 286 16.27 2.80 -3.53
C CYS A 286 17.06 2.23 -2.34
N SER A 287 18.05 1.36 -2.61
CA SER A 287 18.97 0.86 -1.58
C SER A 287 20.38 1.37 -1.83
N LEU A 288 20.96 2.07 -0.86
CA LEU A 288 22.27 2.70 -0.92
C LEU A 288 23.17 2.09 0.16
N SER A 289 24.35 1.61 -0.23
CA SER A 289 25.32 1.05 0.73
C SER A 289 26.77 1.16 0.30
N TRP A 290 27.67 0.84 1.24
CA TRP A 290 29.09 0.61 1.02
C TRP A 290 29.81 1.80 0.41
N SER A 291 29.49 3.00 0.89
CA SER A 291 30.20 4.21 0.52
C SER A 291 31.50 4.36 1.28
N ILE A 292 32.40 5.13 0.69
CA ILE A 292 33.60 5.59 1.37
C ILE A 292 33.25 6.86 2.15
N ASP A 293 32.96 8.01 1.52
CA ASP A 293 32.64 9.27 2.24
C ASP A 293 31.26 9.21 2.97
N GLU A 294 30.13 9.51 2.31
CA GLU A 294 28.78 9.30 2.86
C GLU A 294 27.94 8.33 2.03
N THR A 295 26.95 7.65 2.61
CA THR A 295 26.17 6.66 1.84
C THR A 295 25.15 7.31 0.91
N GLY A 296 24.41 8.31 1.38
CA GLY A 296 23.40 9.01 0.59
C GLY A 296 23.28 10.48 0.97
N SER A 297 23.91 11.38 0.23
CA SER A 297 23.88 12.82 0.52
C SER A 297 23.05 13.62 -0.49
N PHE A 298 21.98 14.23 0.00
CA PHE A 298 21.11 15.11 -0.78
C PHE A 298 20.86 16.39 0.00
N TYR A 299 21.48 17.47 -0.42
CA TYR A 299 21.42 18.72 0.31
C TYR A 299 21.43 19.91 -0.63
N ASP A 300 20.91 21.04 -0.17
CA ASP A 300 20.78 22.26 -0.98
C ASP A 300 20.04 22.04 -2.30
N ASN A 301 19.11 21.08 -2.31
CA ASN A 301 18.14 20.90 -3.39
C ASN A 301 16.85 21.63 -3.05
N SER A 302 16.03 21.91 -4.06
CA SER A 302 14.69 22.48 -3.88
C SER A 302 13.61 21.54 -4.38
N ASN A 303 12.46 21.47 -3.69
CA ASN A 303 11.39 20.52 -3.99
C ASN A 303 11.92 19.08 -4.11
N PHE A 304 12.53 18.61 -3.03
CA PHE A 304 13.21 17.31 -2.99
C PHE A 304 12.42 16.32 -2.12
N THR A 305 12.40 15.04 -2.53
CA THR A 305 11.93 13.95 -1.66
C THR A 305 12.81 12.71 -1.77
N MET A 306 13.19 12.17 -0.61
CA MET A 306 13.72 10.81 -0.49
C MET A 306 12.77 10.02 0.42
N GLN A 307 12.13 9.02 -0.16
CA GLN A 307 11.10 8.22 0.49
C GLN A 307 11.36 6.72 0.37
N TRP A 308 11.00 5.97 1.40
CA TRP A 308 11.03 4.51 1.38
C TRP A 308 12.39 3.93 0.95
N CYS A 309 13.51 4.60 1.21
CA CYS A 309 14.84 4.12 0.84
C CYS A 309 15.55 3.42 2.00
N ILE A 310 16.49 2.52 1.69
CA ILE A 310 17.46 1.99 2.66
C ILE A 310 18.80 2.69 2.40
N VAL A 311 19.38 3.25 3.46
CA VAL A 311 20.73 3.79 3.50
C VAL A 311 21.45 3.00 4.58
N SER A 312 22.45 2.20 4.21
CA SER A 312 23.05 1.27 5.17
C SER A 312 24.52 1.01 4.93
N GLU A 313 25.24 0.68 6.00
CA GLU A 313 26.62 0.19 5.93
C GLU A 313 27.59 1.11 5.19
N SER A 314 27.98 2.21 5.84
CA SER A 314 29.14 2.98 5.40
C SER A 314 30.43 2.25 5.78
N LEU A 315 31.47 2.36 4.94
CA LEU A 315 32.74 1.67 5.14
C LEU A 315 33.68 2.53 6.00
N LYS A 316 33.78 2.21 7.30
CA LYS A 316 34.38 3.11 8.29
C LYS A 316 35.91 3.20 8.19
N ASN A 317 36.63 2.10 8.33
CA ASN A 317 38.09 2.07 8.24
C ASN A 317 38.52 1.50 6.88
N SER A 318 38.05 2.13 5.81
CA SER A 318 38.33 1.72 4.43
C SER A 318 39.49 2.54 3.81
N VAL A 319 39.46 2.72 2.48
CA VAL A 319 40.47 3.43 1.66
C VAL A 319 40.44 4.97 1.80
N HIS A 320 40.19 5.45 3.02
CA HIS A 320 40.08 6.86 3.37
C HIS A 320 41.43 7.54 3.59
N ASP A 321 41.73 8.61 2.84
CA ASP A 321 42.91 9.45 3.13
C ASP A 321 42.75 10.23 4.44
N LYS A 322 41.49 10.50 4.83
CA LYS A 322 41.12 11.30 6.00
C LYS A 322 41.09 10.48 7.31
N GLY A 323 41.30 9.17 7.24
CA GLY A 323 41.13 8.24 8.37
C GLY A 323 39.69 7.74 8.56
N ALA A 324 39.39 7.19 9.74
CA ALA A 324 38.11 6.53 10.05
C ALA A 324 36.89 7.43 9.76
N HIS A 325 36.01 6.98 8.86
CA HIS A 325 34.91 7.78 8.34
C HIS A 325 33.77 6.86 7.86
N GLY A 326 32.75 6.66 8.69
CA GLY A 326 31.63 5.76 8.40
C GLY A 326 30.30 6.50 8.54
N TYR A 327 29.92 7.29 7.53
CA TYR A 327 28.80 8.22 7.64
C TYR A 327 27.60 7.90 6.74
N GLY A 328 26.38 8.09 7.27
CA GLY A 328 25.14 7.79 6.55
C GLY A 328 24.81 8.79 5.45
N GLY A 329 24.72 10.08 5.76
CA GLY A 329 24.42 11.10 4.76
C GLY A 329 24.32 12.53 5.27
N VAL A 330 24.47 13.50 4.35
CA VAL A 330 24.14 14.91 4.60
C VAL A 330 22.82 15.27 3.92
N TRP A 331 21.82 15.64 4.70
CA TRP A 331 20.44 15.87 4.24
C TRP A 331 20.01 17.32 4.46
N GLY A 332 19.47 17.99 3.45
CA GLY A 332 19.16 19.42 3.52
C GLY A 332 18.40 19.92 2.30
N GLY A 333 17.92 21.15 2.36
CA GLY A 333 17.36 21.80 1.17
C GLY A 333 16.28 22.83 1.45
N GLN A 334 15.76 23.38 0.36
CA GLN A 334 14.72 24.40 0.32
C GLN A 334 13.40 23.71 -0.05
N LYS A 335 12.55 23.41 0.94
CA LYS A 335 11.44 22.46 0.78
C LYS A 335 11.95 21.06 0.43
N ALA A 336 12.56 20.39 1.40
CA ALA A 336 13.07 19.01 1.26
C ALA A 336 12.39 18.06 2.25
N SER A 337 11.95 16.90 1.76
CA SER A 337 11.32 15.85 2.56
C SER A 337 12.17 14.58 2.58
N PHE A 338 12.39 14.05 3.77
CA PHE A 338 13.06 12.78 4.00
C PHE A 338 12.17 11.95 4.91
N HIS A 339 11.47 10.96 4.37
CA HIS A 339 10.50 10.20 5.16
C HIS A 339 10.45 8.71 4.85
N HIS A 340 10.11 7.91 5.85
CA HIS A 340 10.05 6.44 5.77
C HIS A 340 11.33 5.77 5.24
N ASN A 341 12.49 6.36 5.50
CA ASN A 341 13.76 5.75 5.15
C ASN A 341 14.33 4.94 6.32
N LEU A 342 15.11 3.90 6.03
CA LEU A 342 15.92 3.18 7.00
C LEU A 342 17.37 3.65 6.90
N LEU A 343 17.94 4.15 8.00
CA LEU A 343 19.36 4.40 8.16
C LEU A 343 19.91 3.37 9.15
N ALA A 344 20.86 2.52 8.72
CA ALA A 344 21.33 1.42 9.55
C ALA A 344 22.84 1.19 9.45
N HIS A 345 23.48 0.88 10.57
CA HIS A 345 24.88 0.44 10.60
C HIS A 345 25.90 1.50 10.10
N HIS A 346 25.72 2.76 10.50
CA HIS A 346 26.70 3.82 10.28
C HIS A 346 27.33 4.28 11.60
N ASP A 347 28.57 4.77 11.59
CA ASP A 347 29.17 5.34 12.80
C ASP A 347 28.55 6.70 13.17
N SER A 348 28.27 7.56 12.19
CA SER A 348 27.74 8.91 12.40
C SER A 348 26.90 9.40 11.22
N ARG A 349 26.41 10.64 11.29
CA ARG A 349 25.57 11.30 10.27
C ARG A 349 24.37 10.45 9.88
N ASN A 350 23.46 10.26 10.84
CA ASN A 350 22.27 9.45 10.67
C ASN A 350 20.94 10.25 10.72
N PRO A 351 20.71 11.25 9.85
CA PRO A 351 21.63 11.97 8.95
C PRO A 351 22.35 13.15 9.65
N ARG A 352 23.29 13.82 8.98
CA ARG A 352 23.63 15.22 9.31
C ARG A 352 22.68 16.15 8.57
N LEU A 353 21.92 16.97 9.29
CA LEU A 353 21.08 18.00 8.69
C LEU A 353 21.93 19.20 8.26
N LEU A 354 21.83 19.58 6.98
CA LEU A 354 22.44 20.79 6.46
C LEU A 354 21.42 21.94 6.51
N GLY A 355 21.82 23.04 7.15
CA GLY A 355 21.08 24.29 7.12
C GLY A 355 21.52 25.26 6.01
N ALA A 356 21.29 26.55 6.21
CA ALA A 356 21.48 27.60 5.21
C ALA A 356 22.95 27.99 4.93
N LYS A 357 23.90 27.09 5.20
CA LYS A 357 25.33 27.30 5.02
C LYS A 357 25.69 27.72 3.59
N PHE A 358 25.04 27.12 2.58
CA PHE A 358 25.35 27.36 1.17
C PHE A 358 24.39 28.36 0.49
N THR A 359 23.13 28.40 0.92
CA THR A 359 22.16 29.38 0.38
C THR A 359 22.38 30.77 0.93
N ASN A 360 22.86 30.88 2.17
CA ASN A 360 22.84 32.12 2.96
C ASN A 360 21.42 32.69 3.20
N GLU A 361 20.39 31.88 2.98
CA GLU A 361 18.97 32.26 3.13
C GLU A 361 18.28 31.28 4.11
N PRO A 362 18.39 31.50 5.43
CA PRO A 362 17.75 30.66 6.45
C PRO A 362 16.25 30.42 6.23
N GLU A 363 15.52 31.43 5.81
CA GLU A 363 14.08 31.37 5.54
C GLU A 363 13.72 30.43 4.37
N ALA A 364 14.65 30.22 3.44
CA ALA A 364 14.44 29.33 2.31
C ALA A 364 14.65 27.85 2.71
N VAL A 365 15.45 27.59 3.76
CA VAL A 365 15.72 26.24 4.24
C VAL A 365 14.56 25.74 5.09
N LEU A 366 13.84 24.76 4.52
CA LEU A 366 12.71 24.09 5.15
C LEU A 366 12.84 22.60 4.89
N LEU A 367 13.09 21.83 5.96
CA LEU A 367 13.29 20.39 5.89
C LEU A 367 12.31 19.64 6.78
N ASP A 368 11.68 18.61 6.21
CA ASP A 368 10.84 17.66 6.92
C ASP A 368 11.54 16.29 7.03
N TYR A 369 11.94 15.91 8.25
CA TYR A 369 12.54 14.62 8.59
C TYR A 369 11.57 13.81 9.43
N ARG A 370 10.84 12.89 8.78
CA ARG A 370 9.65 12.27 9.37
C ARG A 370 9.60 10.76 9.19
N ASN A 371 9.15 10.02 10.21
CA ASN A 371 8.90 8.58 10.09
C ASN A 371 10.08 7.74 9.58
N ASN A 372 11.32 8.23 9.73
CA ASN A 372 12.51 7.44 9.41
C ASN A 372 12.85 6.50 10.56
N VAL A 373 13.51 5.39 10.24
CA VAL A 373 14.06 4.44 11.21
C VAL A 373 15.57 4.60 11.24
N VAL A 374 16.13 4.82 12.42
CA VAL A 374 17.58 4.95 12.63
C VAL A 374 18.05 3.83 13.55
N TYR A 375 18.95 2.98 13.06
CA TYR A 375 19.41 1.80 13.78
C TYR A 375 20.94 1.68 13.86
N ASN A 376 21.41 1.26 15.04
CA ASN A 376 22.80 0.84 15.27
C ASN A 376 23.86 1.89 14.89
N TRP A 377 23.61 3.16 15.21
CA TRP A 377 24.61 4.19 15.01
C TRP A 377 25.79 4.01 15.97
N GLY A 378 27.00 4.40 15.58
CA GLY A 378 28.20 4.27 16.44
C GLY A 378 28.41 5.45 17.39
N SER A 379 29.12 6.47 16.90
CA SER A 379 29.53 7.65 17.65
C SER A 379 28.47 8.76 17.73
N ASN A 380 27.52 8.84 16.80
CA ASN A 380 26.45 9.85 16.84
C ASN A 380 25.23 9.47 15.97
N SER A 381 24.05 9.97 16.33
CA SER A 381 22.82 9.84 15.53
C SER A 381 22.66 11.03 14.57
N THR A 382 21.59 11.82 14.71
CA THR A 382 21.28 13.00 13.89
C THR A 382 21.93 14.26 14.48
N TYR A 383 22.51 15.14 13.65
CA TYR A 383 23.10 16.42 14.12
C TYR A 383 23.16 17.50 13.02
N GLY A 384 23.54 18.74 13.36
CA GLY A 384 23.69 19.85 12.41
C GLY A 384 22.54 20.86 12.49
N GLY A 385 22.00 21.28 11.34
CA GLY A 385 20.86 22.21 11.26
C GLY A 385 21.24 23.68 11.45
N GLU A 386 22.37 24.10 10.90
CA GLU A 386 22.87 25.48 11.02
C GLU A 386 22.00 26.47 10.20
N GLY A 387 21.05 27.14 10.84
CA GLY A 387 20.11 28.05 10.18
C GLY A 387 19.04 27.31 9.37
N GLY A 388 17.81 27.81 9.43
CA GLY A 388 16.65 27.20 8.76
C GLY A 388 15.61 26.63 9.70
N SER A 389 14.57 26.05 9.12
CA SER A 389 13.40 25.50 9.83
C SER A 389 13.31 23.99 9.59
N PHE A 390 13.24 23.22 10.67
CA PHE A 390 13.33 21.76 10.61
C PHE A 390 12.21 21.09 11.41
N ASN A 391 11.54 20.13 10.80
CA ASN A 391 10.66 19.20 11.49
C ASN A 391 11.40 17.87 11.69
N LEU A 392 11.44 17.36 12.93
CA LEU A 392 11.88 16.00 13.25
C LEU A 392 10.71 15.29 13.93
N VAL A 393 9.91 14.56 13.14
CA VAL A 393 8.59 14.08 13.58
C VAL A 393 8.46 12.56 13.46
N ASN A 394 8.03 11.89 14.53
CA ASN A 394 7.66 10.48 14.54
C ASN A 394 8.74 9.53 13.95
N ASN A 395 10.03 9.85 14.09
CA ASN A 395 11.11 8.95 13.71
C ASN A 395 11.32 7.89 14.81
N TYR A 396 11.76 6.69 14.41
CA TYR A 396 12.07 5.59 15.32
C TYR A 396 13.58 5.45 15.48
N TYR A 397 14.10 5.73 16.66
CA TYR A 397 15.51 5.59 17.00
C TYR A 397 15.72 4.31 17.81
N LYS A 398 16.55 3.41 17.30
CA LYS A 398 16.91 2.16 17.96
C LYS A 398 18.41 2.05 18.16
N PRO A 399 18.91 2.32 19.37
CA PRO A 399 20.30 2.03 19.72
C PRO A 399 20.61 0.56 19.47
N GLY A 400 21.77 0.28 18.89
CA GLY A 400 22.23 -1.08 18.62
C GLY A 400 23.57 -1.38 19.28
N PRO A 401 24.14 -2.57 19.04
CA PRO A 401 25.41 -2.99 19.64
C PRO A 401 26.61 -2.07 19.36
N ALA A 402 26.61 -1.28 18.27
CA ALA A 402 27.62 -0.27 17.99
C ALA A 402 27.43 1.03 18.77
N THR A 403 26.22 1.29 19.29
CA THR A 403 25.84 2.56 19.89
C THR A 403 26.53 2.81 21.22
N LYS A 404 27.35 3.86 21.25
CA LYS A 404 28.05 4.27 22.47
C LYS A 404 27.04 4.81 23.50
N SER A 405 27.27 4.49 24.78
CA SER A 405 26.41 4.88 25.90
C SER A 405 26.14 6.39 25.99
N GLY A 406 27.12 7.23 25.64
CA GLY A 406 26.96 8.69 25.66
C GLY A 406 26.02 9.27 24.59
N VAL A 407 25.61 8.46 23.61
CA VAL A 407 24.72 8.89 22.50
C VAL A 407 23.53 7.96 22.29
N SER A 408 23.31 6.98 23.18
CA SER A 408 22.22 6.00 23.04
C SER A 408 20.82 6.59 23.27
N THR A 409 20.72 7.78 23.85
CA THR A 409 19.46 8.49 24.08
C THR A 409 19.33 9.77 23.24
N ARG A 410 20.23 9.97 22.27
CA ARG A 410 20.29 11.18 21.45
C ARG A 410 19.37 11.08 20.24
N ILE A 411 18.35 11.93 20.20
CA ILE A 411 17.56 12.18 18.99
C ILE A 411 18.33 13.11 18.06
N PHE A 412 18.83 14.24 18.60
CA PHE A 412 19.42 15.28 17.77
C PHE A 412 20.47 16.11 18.51
N SER A 413 21.52 16.55 17.80
CA SER A 413 22.55 17.45 18.30
C SER A 413 22.66 18.70 17.39
N PRO A 414 21.93 19.79 17.69
CA PRO A 414 22.00 21.00 16.88
C PRO A 414 23.36 21.71 16.99
N ASN A 415 23.78 22.34 15.90
CA ASN A 415 25.00 23.14 15.82
C ASN A 415 24.68 24.57 15.31
N PRO A 416 25.42 25.59 15.77
CA PRO A 416 25.42 26.89 15.11
C PRO A 416 26.28 26.85 13.86
N GLN A 417 26.07 27.83 13.00
CA GLN A 417 27.00 28.16 11.93
C GLN A 417 28.39 28.44 12.51
N ALA A 418 29.38 27.66 12.06
CA ALA A 418 30.78 27.86 12.39
C ALA A 418 31.37 29.10 11.68
N ALA A 419 32.42 29.67 12.25
CA ALA A 419 33.18 30.79 11.68
C ALA A 419 33.64 30.52 10.24
N GLY A 420 33.70 31.57 9.42
CA GLY A 420 34.25 31.52 8.05
C GLY A 420 33.31 30.95 6.98
N ALA A 421 32.01 30.81 7.27
CA ALA A 421 30.99 30.53 6.26
C ALA A 421 30.33 31.81 5.73
N ALA A 422 29.51 31.69 4.67
CA ALA A 422 28.73 32.80 4.13
C ALA A 422 27.68 33.31 5.13
N LEU A 423 27.02 32.37 5.82
CA LEU A 423 26.06 32.66 6.87
C LEU A 423 26.77 33.19 8.14
N PRO A 424 26.21 34.18 8.87
CA PRO A 424 26.82 34.71 10.07
C PRO A 424 27.18 33.63 11.09
N GLU A 425 28.37 33.76 11.69
CA GLU A 425 28.79 32.88 12.77
C GLU A 425 27.78 32.92 13.92
N GLY A 426 27.48 31.76 14.50
CA GLY A 426 26.54 31.65 15.60
C GLY A 426 25.08 31.57 15.18
N THR A 427 24.76 31.58 13.87
CA THR A 427 23.37 31.38 13.41
C THR A 427 22.90 29.96 13.68
N TRP A 428 21.76 29.83 14.37
CA TRP A 428 21.13 28.56 14.71
C TRP A 428 19.90 28.30 13.85
N GLY A 429 19.57 27.02 13.63
CA GLY A 429 18.27 26.63 13.11
C GLY A 429 17.19 26.63 14.20
N MET A 430 15.94 26.51 13.76
CA MET A 430 14.77 26.34 14.61
C MET A 430 14.11 24.98 14.34
N PHE A 431 13.72 24.29 15.41
CA PHE A 431 13.35 22.88 15.34
C PHE A 431 11.98 22.63 15.97
N TYR A 432 11.10 21.96 15.22
CA TYR A 432 9.93 21.29 15.76
C TYR A 432 10.24 19.80 15.92
N ILE A 433 10.37 19.33 17.17
CA ILE A 433 10.74 17.94 17.48
C ILE A 433 9.63 17.31 18.31
N ASN A 434 8.92 16.35 17.74
CA ASN A 434 7.77 15.73 18.40
C ASN A 434 7.48 14.29 17.94
N GLY A 435 6.94 13.48 18.86
CA GLY A 435 6.45 12.12 18.61
C GLY A 435 7.49 11.09 18.18
N ASN A 436 8.78 11.43 18.20
CA ASN A 436 9.87 10.47 17.95
C ASN A 436 9.91 9.44 19.09
N TYR A 437 10.21 8.20 18.72
CA TYR A 437 10.33 7.09 19.65
C TYR A 437 11.79 6.71 19.84
N MET A 438 12.25 6.64 21.10
CA MET A 438 13.59 6.20 21.45
C MET A 438 13.52 4.85 22.14
N ASN A 439 13.87 3.79 21.41
CA ASN A 439 13.86 2.43 21.94
C ASN A 439 14.78 2.33 23.18
N GLY A 440 14.25 1.78 24.27
CA GLY A 440 14.98 1.67 25.54
C GLY A 440 14.99 2.94 26.39
N SER A 441 14.34 4.05 26.00
CA SER A 441 14.21 5.26 26.82
C SER A 441 12.79 5.83 26.81
N ALA A 442 12.04 5.53 27.88
CA ALA A 442 10.72 6.13 28.10
C ALA A 442 10.82 7.65 28.33
N THR A 443 11.90 8.13 28.97
CA THR A 443 12.13 9.57 29.20
C THR A 443 12.20 10.34 27.89
N VAL A 444 13.04 9.90 26.95
CA VAL A 444 13.19 10.57 25.65
C VAL A 444 11.98 10.38 24.75
N THR A 445 11.32 9.22 24.84
CA THR A 445 10.08 8.96 24.10
C THR A 445 8.94 9.89 24.55
N ASN A 446 8.79 10.11 25.85
CA ASN A 446 7.73 10.95 26.40
C ASN A 446 8.06 12.45 26.28
N ASP A 447 9.33 12.81 26.34
CA ASP A 447 9.83 14.17 26.11
C ASP A 447 11.04 14.15 25.18
N ASN A 448 10.79 14.36 23.88
CA ASN A 448 11.85 14.34 22.87
C ASN A 448 12.94 15.41 23.11
N TRP A 449 12.63 16.52 23.78
CA TRP A 449 13.61 17.58 24.04
C TRP A 449 14.66 17.16 25.09
N SER A 450 14.36 16.16 25.92
CA SER A 450 15.36 15.50 26.77
C SER A 450 16.44 14.75 25.97
N GLY A 451 16.12 14.32 24.74
CA GLY A 451 17.04 13.69 23.78
C GLY A 451 17.78 14.65 22.85
N VAL A 452 17.62 15.97 23.05
CA VAL A 452 18.32 17.02 22.28
C VAL A 452 19.57 17.49 23.02
N PHE A 453 20.72 17.54 22.34
CA PHE A 453 22.01 17.89 22.93
C PHE A 453 22.72 18.94 22.07
N PRO A 454 22.47 20.25 22.28
CA PRO A 454 23.12 21.31 21.52
C PRO A 454 24.64 21.26 21.65
N ASN A 455 25.35 21.66 20.58
CA ASN A 455 26.79 21.81 20.59
C ASN A 455 27.18 23.23 20.09
N PRO A 456 27.67 24.13 20.96
CA PRO A 456 28.07 23.88 22.36
C PRO A 456 26.89 23.62 23.30
N SER A 457 27.13 22.83 24.35
CA SER A 457 26.09 22.40 25.31
C SER A 457 25.54 23.52 26.19
N THR A 458 26.12 24.71 26.13
CA THR A 458 25.67 25.91 26.83
C THR A 458 24.50 26.60 26.15
N LYS A 459 24.15 26.24 24.91
CA LYS A 459 23.00 26.80 24.21
C LYS A 459 21.70 26.36 24.88
N ASP A 460 20.85 27.33 25.22
CA ASP A 460 19.52 27.06 25.74
C ASP A 460 18.66 26.36 24.67
N LYS A 461 18.02 25.26 25.06
CA LYS A 461 17.16 24.47 24.19
C LYS A 461 15.88 25.23 23.82
N GLU A 462 15.36 26.06 24.73
CA GLU A 462 14.13 26.80 24.47
C GLU A 462 14.32 27.85 23.37
N GLU A 463 15.54 28.37 23.19
CA GLU A 463 15.88 29.28 22.08
C GLU A 463 15.93 28.58 20.70
N LEU A 464 15.94 27.25 20.66
CA LEU A 464 15.99 26.45 19.43
C LEU A 464 14.63 25.88 19.05
N LYS A 465 13.63 26.03 19.91
CA LYS A 465 12.38 25.30 19.87
C LYS A 465 11.31 26.08 19.12
N SER A 466 10.70 25.42 18.15
CA SER A 466 9.40 25.83 17.60
C SER A 466 8.28 25.11 18.34
N THR A 467 7.24 25.84 18.72
CA THR A 467 6.02 25.27 19.31
C THR A 467 5.02 24.79 18.26
N SER A 468 5.20 25.20 17.00
CA SER A 468 4.36 24.83 15.87
C SER A 468 5.16 24.05 14.85
N VAL A 469 4.53 23.03 14.26
CA VAL A 469 5.09 22.31 13.11
C VAL A 469 5.21 23.29 11.94
N TYR A 470 6.35 23.25 11.23
CA TYR A 470 6.49 24.00 9.98
C TYR A 470 5.72 23.31 8.86
N THR A 471 5.30 24.05 7.84
CA THR A 471 4.68 23.46 6.65
C THR A 471 5.54 22.32 6.14
N PHE A 472 4.91 21.19 5.88
CA PHE A 472 5.52 20.00 5.30
C PHE A 472 4.70 19.63 4.07
N GLY A 473 5.34 19.05 3.06
CA GLY A 473 4.65 18.63 1.84
C GLY A 473 3.54 17.60 2.09
N ASP A 474 2.90 17.16 1.01
CA ASP A 474 1.81 16.18 1.04
C ASP A 474 2.36 14.79 1.41
N ILE A 475 2.20 14.35 2.66
CA ILE A 475 2.82 13.16 3.25
C ILE A 475 1.82 12.39 4.13
N THR A 476 1.90 11.05 4.09
CA THR A 476 1.24 10.16 5.05
C THR A 476 2.06 10.05 6.32
N THR A 477 1.52 10.50 7.46
CA THR A 477 2.23 10.47 8.73
C THR A 477 1.80 9.27 9.56
N HIS A 478 2.74 8.39 9.89
CA HIS A 478 2.54 7.27 10.82
C HIS A 478 2.91 7.66 12.25
N SER A 479 2.45 6.89 13.24
CA SER A 479 3.13 6.87 14.53
C SER A 479 4.56 6.35 14.35
N ALA A 480 5.50 6.67 15.25
CA ALA A 480 6.87 6.17 15.10
C ALA A 480 6.96 4.64 15.12
N THR A 481 6.10 3.96 15.88
CA THR A 481 6.04 2.49 15.95
C THR A 481 5.43 1.87 14.70
N ASP A 482 4.42 2.49 14.10
CA ASP A 482 3.87 2.02 12.82
C ASP A 482 4.86 2.29 11.69
N ALA A 483 5.54 3.44 11.70
CA ALA A 483 6.62 3.76 10.78
C ALA A 483 7.73 2.70 10.84
N PHE A 484 8.13 2.25 12.03
CA PHE A 484 9.08 1.13 12.17
C PHE A 484 8.59 -0.11 11.40
N THR A 485 7.35 -0.52 11.61
CA THR A 485 6.79 -1.69 10.91
C THR A 485 6.76 -1.50 9.39
N GLN A 486 6.26 -0.35 8.93
CA GLN A 486 6.11 -0.08 7.50
C GLN A 486 7.46 0.06 6.78
N VAL A 487 8.41 0.79 7.36
CA VAL A 487 9.74 0.97 6.77
C VAL A 487 10.46 -0.37 6.62
N LEU A 488 10.41 -1.23 7.65
CA LEU A 488 11.02 -2.55 7.59
C LEU A 488 10.34 -3.44 6.54
N ALA A 489 9.02 -3.33 6.34
CA ALA A 489 8.30 -4.08 5.32
C ALA A 489 8.58 -3.58 3.90
N HIS A 490 8.67 -2.27 3.69
CA HIS A 490 8.54 -1.68 2.35
C HIS A 490 9.77 -0.91 1.85
N ALA A 491 10.69 -0.44 2.70
CA ALA A 491 11.81 0.39 2.24
C ALA A 491 12.87 -0.36 1.40
N GLY A 492 13.65 0.40 0.62
CA GLY A 492 14.69 -0.09 -0.28
C GLY A 492 14.10 -0.60 -1.59
N ALA A 493 14.92 -1.29 -2.39
CA ALA A 493 14.47 -1.93 -3.63
C ALA A 493 13.59 -3.16 -3.31
N SER A 494 12.41 -2.90 -2.74
CA SER A 494 11.57 -3.86 -2.02
C SER A 494 10.73 -4.75 -2.91
N LEU A 495 10.57 -4.39 -4.19
CA LEU A 495 9.99 -5.27 -5.20
C LEU A 495 10.76 -6.60 -5.30
N SER A 496 12.07 -6.56 -5.13
CA SER A 496 12.92 -7.75 -5.14
C SER A 496 14.14 -7.52 -4.28
N ARG A 497 14.00 -7.55 -2.94
CA ARG A 497 15.13 -7.33 -2.01
C ARG A 497 16.23 -8.37 -2.21
N ASP A 498 17.47 -7.91 -2.23
CA ASP A 498 18.62 -8.82 -2.19
C ASP A 498 18.85 -9.33 -0.75
N ALA A 499 19.84 -10.22 -0.61
CA ALA A 499 20.22 -10.79 0.68
C ALA A 499 20.71 -9.73 1.69
N ILE A 500 21.24 -8.60 1.19
CA ILE A 500 21.79 -7.54 2.03
C ILE A 500 20.67 -6.70 2.63
N ASP A 501 19.73 -6.22 1.82
CA ASP A 501 18.56 -5.49 2.31
C ASP A 501 17.75 -6.35 3.29
N THR A 502 17.59 -7.64 2.97
CA THR A 502 16.93 -8.62 3.85
C THR A 502 17.65 -8.75 5.19
N ARG A 503 18.98 -8.83 5.20
CA ARG A 503 19.78 -8.86 6.43
C ARG A 503 19.58 -7.58 7.25
N ILE A 504 19.75 -6.42 6.62
CA ILE A 504 19.69 -5.11 7.31
C ILE A 504 18.33 -4.89 7.98
N VAL A 505 17.24 -5.25 7.29
CA VAL A 505 15.89 -5.19 7.86
C VAL A 505 15.74 -6.16 9.04
N THR A 506 16.24 -7.38 8.91
CA THR A 506 16.17 -8.41 9.98
C THR A 506 16.98 -8.01 11.21
N GLU A 507 18.18 -7.47 11.01
CA GLU A 507 19.04 -6.95 12.06
C GLU A 507 18.41 -5.77 12.78
N THR A 508 17.83 -4.84 12.02
CA THR A 508 17.06 -3.71 12.56
C THR A 508 15.87 -4.18 13.39
N GLN A 509 15.10 -5.15 12.88
CA GLN A 509 13.96 -5.74 13.59
C GLN A 509 14.39 -6.33 14.94
N ASN A 510 15.44 -7.15 14.92
CA ASN A 510 15.89 -7.92 16.08
C ASN A 510 16.78 -7.12 17.03
N GLY A 511 17.33 -5.99 16.58
CA GLY A 511 18.32 -5.25 17.35
C GLY A 511 19.68 -5.97 17.41
N THR A 512 20.01 -6.73 16.37
CA THR A 512 21.22 -7.57 16.28
C THR A 512 22.15 -7.12 15.16
N TYR A 513 23.36 -7.70 15.10
CA TYR A 513 24.25 -7.60 13.95
C TYR A 513 24.83 -8.98 13.61
N THR A 514 25.27 -9.19 12.37
CA THR A 514 25.86 -10.44 11.89
C THR A 514 27.35 -10.30 11.62
N HIS A 515 27.80 -9.14 11.14
CA HIS A 515 29.17 -8.95 10.63
C HIS A 515 29.95 -7.88 11.41
N THR A 516 31.27 -7.96 11.30
CA THR A 516 32.25 -7.05 11.90
C THR A 516 33.22 -6.63 10.81
N GLY A 517 33.81 -5.44 10.95
CA GLY A 517 34.77 -4.92 9.99
C GLY A 517 36.09 -5.68 9.99
N SER A 518 36.69 -5.84 8.82
CA SER A 518 38.01 -6.48 8.66
C SER A 518 39.18 -5.60 9.10
N ASN A 519 38.97 -4.31 9.32
CA ASN A 519 40.00 -3.33 9.67
C ASN A 519 39.68 -2.60 10.98
N GLY A 520 39.16 -3.36 11.96
CA GLY A 520 39.01 -2.92 13.36
C GLY A 520 37.64 -2.32 13.72
N SER A 521 36.71 -2.16 12.78
CA SER A 521 35.31 -1.89 13.13
C SER A 521 34.62 -3.13 13.68
N THR A 522 33.62 -2.95 14.54
CA THR A 522 32.91 -4.04 15.23
C THR A 522 31.41 -3.77 15.31
N ASN A 523 30.63 -4.74 15.80
CA ASN A 523 29.22 -4.58 16.17
C ASN A 523 28.29 -4.15 15.01
N GLY A 524 28.52 -4.69 13.82
CA GLY A 524 27.74 -4.37 12.63
C GLY A 524 28.23 -3.15 11.86
N ILE A 525 29.30 -2.47 12.30
CA ILE A 525 30.01 -1.50 11.46
C ILE A 525 31.09 -2.24 10.68
N ILE A 526 31.14 -2.02 9.36
CA ILE A 526 32.02 -2.73 8.44
C ILE A 526 33.07 -1.78 7.83
N ASP A 527 34.14 -2.36 7.28
CA ASP A 527 35.29 -1.63 6.71
C ASP A 527 35.46 -1.88 5.21
N SER A 528 34.87 -2.97 4.70
CA SER A 528 34.79 -3.30 3.28
C SER A 528 33.48 -4.03 3.00
N GLN A 529 32.93 -3.91 1.78
CA GLN A 529 31.88 -4.81 1.31
C GLN A 529 32.30 -6.29 1.39
N GLY A 530 33.60 -6.58 1.37
CA GLY A 530 34.13 -7.94 1.55
C GLY A 530 33.75 -8.57 2.90
N ASP A 531 33.56 -7.75 3.94
CA ASP A 531 33.18 -8.21 5.30
C ASP A 531 31.80 -8.89 5.34
N VAL A 532 30.98 -8.58 4.34
CA VAL A 532 29.60 -9.01 4.20
C VAL A 532 29.38 -9.89 2.96
N GLY A 533 30.47 -10.33 2.32
CA GLY A 533 30.45 -11.23 1.15
C GLY A 533 30.40 -10.54 -0.20
N GLY A 534 30.42 -9.20 -0.25
CA GLY A 534 30.39 -8.41 -1.48
C GLY A 534 29.03 -8.43 -2.19
N TRP A 535 29.03 -8.06 -3.47
CA TRP A 535 27.82 -8.04 -4.29
C TRP A 535 27.29 -9.46 -4.54
N PRO A 536 26.00 -9.74 -4.26
CA PRO A 536 25.43 -11.05 -4.56
C PRO A 536 25.36 -11.27 -6.08
N THR A 537 25.18 -12.53 -6.47
CA THR A 537 24.82 -12.84 -7.87
C THR A 537 23.36 -12.46 -8.11
N TYR A 538 23.13 -11.66 -9.14
CA TYR A 538 21.78 -11.25 -9.56
C TYR A 538 21.34 -12.10 -10.75
N SER A 539 20.17 -12.72 -10.64
CA SER A 539 19.57 -13.54 -11.68
C SER A 539 18.64 -12.68 -12.54
N SER A 540 18.90 -12.68 -13.86
CA SER A 540 17.98 -12.08 -14.82
C SER A 540 16.98 -13.11 -15.31
N THR A 541 15.72 -12.72 -15.40
CA THR A 541 14.71 -13.47 -16.16
C THR A 541 14.57 -12.90 -17.57
N VAL A 542 13.77 -13.55 -18.41
CA VAL A 542 13.46 -13.05 -19.75
C VAL A 542 12.56 -11.82 -19.62
N ALA A 543 12.99 -10.68 -20.17
CA ALA A 543 12.15 -9.51 -20.27
C ALA A 543 10.90 -9.80 -21.14
N PRO A 544 9.71 -9.33 -20.76
CA PRO A 544 8.53 -9.43 -21.61
C PRO A 544 8.77 -8.83 -23.00
N SER A 545 8.13 -9.40 -24.01
CA SER A 545 8.15 -8.83 -25.36
C SER A 545 7.36 -7.53 -25.40
N ASP A 546 7.97 -6.52 -26.01
CA ASP A 546 7.42 -5.22 -26.37
C ASP A 546 7.82 -5.01 -27.84
N SER A 547 6.83 -5.04 -28.72
CA SER A 547 6.98 -5.10 -30.18
C SER A 547 7.27 -3.72 -30.81
N ASP A 548 6.70 -2.65 -30.28
CA ASP A 548 6.82 -1.29 -30.82
C ASP A 548 7.75 -0.39 -29.98
N GLY A 549 8.17 -0.87 -28.81
CA GLY A 549 9.21 -0.25 -27.99
C GLY A 549 8.71 0.89 -27.12
N ASP A 550 7.41 0.92 -26.81
CA ASP A 550 6.77 2.02 -26.13
C ASP A 550 6.78 1.93 -24.59
N GLY A 551 7.37 0.85 -24.07
CA GLY A 551 7.49 0.61 -22.63
C GLY A 551 6.48 -0.37 -22.07
N MET A 552 5.48 -0.81 -22.83
CA MET A 552 4.43 -1.72 -22.36
C MET A 552 4.60 -3.11 -23.00
N PRO A 553 4.45 -4.22 -22.23
CA PRO A 553 4.49 -5.55 -22.82
C PRO A 553 3.27 -5.84 -23.70
N ASN A 554 3.46 -6.52 -24.83
CA ASN A 554 2.39 -6.86 -25.78
C ASN A 554 1.15 -7.47 -25.12
N GLN A 555 1.34 -8.40 -24.18
CA GLN A 555 0.21 -9.05 -23.50
C GLN A 555 -0.52 -8.07 -22.57
N TRP A 556 0.22 -7.19 -21.90
CA TRP A 556 -0.37 -6.18 -21.02
C TRP A 556 -1.20 -5.19 -21.83
N GLU A 557 -0.70 -4.74 -22.98
CA GLU A 557 -1.45 -3.84 -23.88
C GLU A 557 -2.75 -4.48 -24.37
N LEU A 558 -2.69 -5.73 -24.85
CA LEU A 558 -3.88 -6.47 -25.28
C LEU A 558 -4.91 -6.61 -24.16
N ASP A 559 -4.46 -6.88 -22.92
CA ASP A 559 -5.33 -7.00 -21.75
C ASP A 559 -6.00 -5.66 -21.37
N HIS A 560 -5.42 -4.52 -21.79
CA HIS A 560 -5.93 -3.16 -21.52
C HIS A 560 -6.56 -2.49 -22.75
N GLY A 561 -6.74 -3.23 -23.85
CA GLY A 561 -7.37 -2.72 -25.07
C GLY A 561 -6.52 -1.73 -25.88
N LEU A 562 -5.21 -1.76 -25.69
CA LEU A 562 -4.21 -1.00 -26.44
C LEU A 562 -3.68 -1.80 -27.64
N ASN A 563 -2.88 -1.16 -28.50
CA ASN A 563 -2.36 -1.78 -29.72
C ASN A 563 -0.85 -1.99 -29.64
N MET A 564 -0.46 -3.26 -29.46
CA MET A 564 0.94 -3.73 -29.39
C MET A 564 1.86 -3.44 -30.60
N ASN A 565 1.40 -2.65 -31.58
CA ASN A 565 2.20 -2.22 -32.73
C ASN A 565 2.06 -0.70 -32.99
N ASP A 566 1.57 0.08 -32.02
CA ASP A 566 1.40 1.53 -32.10
C ASP A 566 2.00 2.26 -30.89
N ALA A 567 3.31 2.53 -30.97
CA ALA A 567 4.06 3.21 -29.92
C ALA A 567 3.55 4.62 -29.55
N ALA A 568 2.62 5.19 -30.29
CA ALA A 568 1.99 6.46 -29.92
C ALA A 568 1.04 6.31 -28.73
N ASP A 569 0.54 5.11 -28.44
CA ASP A 569 -0.39 4.89 -27.34
C ASP A 569 0.31 4.84 -25.97
N GLY A 570 1.58 4.44 -25.87
CA GLY A 570 2.35 4.49 -24.63
C GLY A 570 2.41 5.88 -23.97
N VAL A 571 2.57 6.95 -24.75
CA VAL A 571 2.54 8.34 -24.25
C VAL A 571 1.14 8.94 -24.16
N ALA A 572 0.11 8.22 -24.60
CA ALA A 572 -1.26 8.68 -24.54
C ALA A 572 -1.85 8.53 -23.13
N TYR A 573 -2.93 9.28 -22.87
CA TYR A 573 -3.68 9.31 -21.60
C TYR A 573 -5.03 8.59 -21.75
N THR A 574 -5.05 7.45 -22.45
CA THR A 574 -6.31 6.77 -22.79
C THR A 574 -6.82 5.89 -21.66
N LEU A 575 -5.94 5.33 -20.82
CA LEU A 575 -6.31 4.55 -19.65
C LEU A 575 -6.58 5.40 -18.40
N ASN A 576 -5.99 6.60 -18.34
CA ASN A 576 -6.08 7.50 -17.19
C ASN A 576 -5.89 8.96 -17.63
N SER A 577 -6.62 9.90 -17.01
CA SER A 577 -6.55 11.33 -17.36
C SER A 577 -5.35 12.09 -16.79
N ILE A 578 -4.52 11.45 -15.97
CA ILE A 578 -3.44 12.06 -15.18
C ILE A 578 -2.07 11.45 -15.53
N TYR A 579 -2.01 10.15 -15.81
CA TYR A 579 -0.79 9.41 -16.16
C TYR A 579 -0.84 8.86 -17.57
N THR A 580 0.30 8.81 -18.26
CA THR A 580 0.37 8.13 -19.57
C THR A 580 0.20 6.62 -19.42
N ASN A 581 -0.16 5.92 -20.49
CA ASN A 581 -0.35 4.47 -20.45
C ASN A 581 0.92 3.73 -19.99
N VAL A 582 2.11 4.15 -20.44
CA VAL A 582 3.38 3.58 -19.94
C VAL A 582 3.56 3.82 -18.44
N GLU A 583 3.17 4.98 -17.91
CA GLU A 583 3.22 5.24 -16.46
C GLU A 583 2.23 4.36 -15.69
N ILE A 584 1.03 4.11 -16.24
CA ILE A 584 0.06 3.16 -15.66
C ILE A 584 0.67 1.76 -15.60
N TYR A 585 1.34 1.31 -16.66
CA TYR A 585 2.07 0.04 -16.63
C TYR A 585 3.14 0.03 -15.53
N LEU A 586 4.02 1.04 -15.48
CA LEU A 586 5.09 1.14 -14.46
C LEU A 586 4.55 1.09 -13.03
N ASN A 587 3.43 1.75 -12.78
CA ASN A 587 2.79 1.80 -11.47
C ASN A 587 2.10 0.48 -11.12
N SER A 588 1.55 -0.23 -12.10
CA SER A 588 0.93 -1.55 -11.90
C SER A 588 1.92 -2.61 -11.39
N LEU A 589 3.21 -2.48 -11.72
CA LEU A 589 4.26 -3.40 -11.27
C LEU A 589 4.50 -3.37 -9.75
N VAL A 590 4.16 -2.26 -9.10
CA VAL A 590 4.48 -1.99 -7.69
C VAL A 590 3.26 -1.66 -6.85
N VAL A 591 2.06 -1.79 -7.39
CA VAL A 591 0.79 -1.43 -6.71
C VAL A 591 0.65 -2.10 -5.34
N ALA A 592 1.07 -3.35 -5.21
CA ALA A 592 0.98 -4.06 -3.94
C ALA A 592 1.87 -3.43 -2.86
N ILE A 593 2.98 -2.79 -3.22
CA ILE A 593 3.84 -2.09 -2.26
C ILE A 593 3.22 -0.73 -1.96
N THR A 594 2.91 0.07 -2.99
CA THR A 594 2.42 1.45 -2.83
C THR A 594 1.08 1.51 -2.09
N SER A 595 0.20 0.53 -2.25
CA SER A 595 -1.08 0.46 -1.54
C SER A 595 -0.96 0.02 -0.08
N ASN A 596 0.10 -0.70 0.28
CA ASN A 596 0.26 -1.26 1.63
C ASN A 596 1.16 -0.39 2.51
N GLN A 597 2.16 0.30 1.95
CA GLN A 597 3.15 1.07 2.70
C GLN A 597 2.54 2.20 3.56
N ASN A 598 1.38 2.74 3.16
CA ASN A 598 0.70 3.82 3.86
C ASN A 598 -0.37 3.34 4.86
N GLN A 599 -0.50 2.03 5.09
CA GLN A 599 -1.48 1.50 6.03
C GLN A 599 -1.20 1.94 7.47
N ASN A 600 -2.26 2.33 8.18
CA ASN A 600 -2.22 2.88 9.54
C ASN A 600 -1.56 4.26 9.65
N GLY A 601 -1.27 4.92 8.51
CA GLY A 601 -0.85 6.31 8.47
C GLY A 601 -2.02 7.27 8.29
N ALA A 602 -1.77 8.54 8.61
CA ALA A 602 -2.70 9.65 8.41
C ALA A 602 -2.18 10.57 7.27
N PRO A 603 -2.76 10.49 6.06
CA PRO A 603 -2.43 11.43 4.98
C PRO A 603 -2.94 12.84 5.29
N ASN A 604 -2.15 13.87 4.96
CA ASN A 604 -2.59 15.27 4.95
C ASN A 604 -3.07 15.75 3.57
N TYR A 605 -3.18 14.83 2.61
CA TYR A 605 -3.52 15.10 1.23
C TYR A 605 -4.57 14.10 0.74
N THR A 606 -5.23 14.46 -0.37
CA THR A 606 -6.02 13.53 -1.18
C THR A 606 -5.31 13.42 -2.52
N ASP A 607 -5.05 12.19 -2.97
CA ASP A 607 -4.37 11.99 -4.25
C ASP A 607 -5.31 12.46 -5.39
N PRO A 608 -4.85 13.25 -6.39
CA PRO A 608 -5.70 13.76 -7.45
C PRO A 608 -6.34 12.66 -8.32
N ASP A 609 -5.75 11.47 -8.31
CA ASP A 609 -6.26 10.26 -8.98
C ASP A 609 -7.23 9.43 -8.09
N GLY A 610 -7.54 9.93 -6.89
CA GLY A 610 -8.31 9.23 -5.87
C GLY A 610 -7.49 8.27 -5.01
N GLY A 611 -6.23 7.98 -5.35
CA GLY A 611 -5.37 6.98 -4.70
C GLY A 611 -5.60 5.57 -5.24
N ALA A 612 -4.76 4.61 -4.83
CA ALA A 612 -4.93 3.21 -5.23
C ALA A 612 -6.29 2.67 -4.74
N ALA A 613 -7.00 1.96 -5.61
CA ALA A 613 -8.23 1.30 -5.22
C ALA A 613 -7.95 0.26 -4.14
N THR A 614 -8.85 0.12 -3.17
CA THR A 614 -8.74 -0.92 -2.13
C THR A 614 -9.95 -1.84 -2.17
N LEU A 615 -9.79 -3.09 -1.70
CA LEU A 615 -10.90 -4.02 -1.47
C LEU A 615 -10.84 -4.54 -0.03
N GLY A 616 -11.98 -4.49 0.66
CA GLY A 616 -12.12 -5.03 2.02
C GLY A 616 -13.25 -6.04 2.09
N LYS A 617 -12.94 -7.28 2.48
CA LYS A 617 -13.97 -8.32 2.69
C LYS A 617 -14.82 -8.00 3.92
N ARG A 618 -16.14 -8.16 3.82
CA ARG A 618 -17.15 -7.92 4.86
C ARG A 618 -18.23 -8.99 4.80
N GLY A 619 -19.16 -8.95 5.75
CA GLY A 619 -20.25 -9.93 5.87
C GLY A 619 -19.84 -11.22 6.58
N ALA A 620 -20.85 -12.02 6.96
CA ALA A 620 -20.68 -13.23 7.76
C ALA A 620 -20.17 -14.44 6.95
N GLY A 621 -20.49 -14.53 5.66
CA GLY A 621 -20.02 -15.61 4.78
C GLY A 621 -18.51 -15.57 4.55
N SER A 622 -17.86 -16.72 4.47
CA SER A 622 -16.43 -16.82 4.15
C SER A 622 -16.18 -16.63 2.64
N SER A 623 -15.04 -16.09 2.22
CA SER A 623 -14.66 -16.11 0.78
C SER A 623 -14.15 -17.50 0.33
N ILE A 624 -14.03 -18.44 1.27
CA ILE A 624 -13.73 -19.85 1.04
C ILE A 624 -14.86 -20.68 1.65
N GLN A 625 -15.70 -21.30 0.82
CA GLN A 625 -16.87 -22.06 1.26
C GLN A 625 -16.96 -23.42 0.60
N THR A 626 -17.58 -24.37 1.31
CA THR A 626 -18.01 -25.65 0.76
C THR A 626 -19.50 -25.79 0.99
N VAL A 627 -20.27 -26.07 -0.07
CA VAL A 627 -21.72 -26.29 -0.04
C VAL A 627 -22.06 -27.48 -0.92
N ASP A 628 -23.23 -28.09 -0.74
CA ASP A 628 -23.75 -29.08 -1.67
C ASP A 628 -24.48 -28.39 -2.84
N VAL A 629 -24.51 -29.02 -4.01
CA VAL A 629 -25.26 -28.50 -5.16
C VAL A 629 -26.72 -28.23 -4.78
N ASN A 630 -27.27 -27.12 -5.26
CA ASN A 630 -28.59 -26.58 -4.91
C ASN A 630 -28.76 -26.10 -3.45
N THR A 631 -27.68 -25.97 -2.69
CA THR A 631 -27.67 -25.31 -1.37
C THR A 631 -27.06 -23.92 -1.50
N ALA A 632 -27.74 -22.89 -0.97
CA ALA A 632 -27.26 -21.51 -1.02
C ALA A 632 -25.90 -21.35 -0.30
N ILE A 633 -25.04 -20.48 -0.83
CA ILE A 633 -23.83 -20.05 -0.12
C ILE A 633 -24.20 -19.11 1.04
N ALA A 634 -23.30 -18.97 2.01
CA ALA A 634 -23.42 -17.88 2.97
C ALA A 634 -22.98 -16.57 2.30
N ASP A 635 -23.86 -15.59 2.21
CA ASP A 635 -23.59 -14.32 1.53
C ASP A 635 -22.44 -13.54 2.18
N PHE A 636 -21.65 -12.87 1.34
CA PHE A 636 -20.58 -11.95 1.75
C PHE A 636 -20.40 -10.86 0.69
N TYR A 637 -19.69 -9.80 1.04
CA TYR A 637 -19.44 -8.70 0.10
C TYR A 637 -18.05 -8.11 0.31
N TYR A 638 -17.59 -7.36 -0.69
CA TYR A 638 -16.40 -6.52 -0.57
C TYR A 638 -16.82 -5.06 -0.65
N THR A 639 -16.20 -4.21 0.18
CA THR A 639 -16.24 -2.75 0.03
C THR A 639 -15.04 -2.32 -0.79
N TRP A 640 -15.17 -1.30 -1.65
CA TRP A 640 -14.01 -0.66 -2.27
C TRP A 640 -13.92 0.82 -1.91
N THR A 641 -12.72 1.37 -2.06
CA THR A 641 -12.47 2.82 -2.09
C THR A 641 -11.66 3.16 -3.32
N ASN A 642 -11.66 4.43 -3.74
CA ASN A 642 -10.77 4.96 -4.77
C ASN A 642 -10.85 4.20 -6.10
N ALA A 643 -12.05 3.72 -6.43
CA ALA A 643 -12.40 3.04 -7.66
C ALA A 643 -13.83 3.40 -8.06
N THR A 644 -14.10 3.38 -9.37
CA THR A 644 -15.44 3.70 -9.90
C THR A 644 -16.40 2.51 -9.80
N SER A 645 -15.88 1.29 -9.70
CA SER A 645 -16.69 0.08 -9.54
C SER A 645 -15.86 -1.14 -9.08
N ALA A 646 -16.46 -2.32 -9.09
CA ALA A 646 -15.79 -3.61 -8.97
C ALA A 646 -16.48 -4.68 -9.82
N THR A 647 -15.73 -5.72 -10.19
CA THR A 647 -16.19 -6.86 -10.99
C THR A 647 -15.81 -8.16 -10.29
N ALA A 648 -16.51 -9.25 -10.61
CA ALA A 648 -16.15 -10.59 -10.14
C ALA A 648 -16.12 -11.57 -11.32
N SER A 649 -15.13 -12.46 -11.35
CA SER A 649 -14.98 -13.51 -12.35
C SER A 649 -14.76 -14.88 -11.68
N GLY A 650 -15.09 -15.97 -12.37
CA GLY A 650 -14.84 -17.34 -11.88
C GLY A 650 -15.85 -17.89 -10.86
N LEU A 651 -17.01 -17.23 -10.68
CA LEU A 651 -18.09 -17.73 -9.82
C LEU A 651 -18.81 -18.96 -10.43
N PRO A 652 -19.30 -19.90 -9.61
CA PRO A 652 -20.12 -21.01 -10.10
C PRO A 652 -21.46 -20.54 -10.67
N THR A 653 -21.99 -21.27 -11.65
CA THR A 653 -23.35 -21.05 -12.16
C THR A 653 -24.37 -21.10 -11.02
N GLY A 654 -25.20 -20.05 -10.92
CA GLY A 654 -26.18 -19.89 -9.84
C GLY A 654 -25.72 -19.00 -8.67
N VAL A 655 -24.45 -18.59 -8.64
CA VAL A 655 -23.92 -17.55 -7.74
C VAL A 655 -23.64 -16.29 -8.55
N ASN A 656 -24.13 -15.15 -8.06
CA ASN A 656 -24.06 -13.86 -8.73
C ASN A 656 -23.20 -12.87 -7.95
N ALA A 657 -22.65 -11.90 -8.67
CA ALA A 657 -22.04 -10.71 -8.09
C ALA A 657 -22.91 -9.48 -8.40
N ILE A 658 -23.31 -8.75 -7.37
CA ILE A 658 -24.17 -7.56 -7.50
C ILE A 658 -23.40 -6.35 -6.98
N VAL A 659 -23.25 -5.35 -7.84
CA VAL A 659 -22.54 -4.10 -7.54
C VAL A 659 -23.53 -3.03 -7.10
N ASP A 660 -23.30 -2.44 -5.92
CA ASP A 660 -23.96 -1.22 -5.46
C ASP A 660 -22.97 -0.06 -5.52
N GLN A 661 -23.17 0.82 -6.50
CA GLN A 661 -22.31 1.98 -6.74
C GLN A 661 -22.45 3.06 -5.65
N THR A 662 -23.60 3.13 -4.98
CA THR A 662 -23.84 4.13 -3.92
C THR A 662 -23.18 3.70 -2.62
N ALA A 663 -23.31 2.42 -2.26
CA ALA A 663 -22.68 1.86 -1.07
C ALA A 663 -21.20 1.49 -1.28
N GLN A 664 -20.71 1.53 -2.53
CA GLN A 664 -19.38 1.06 -2.94
C GLN A 664 -19.11 -0.39 -2.52
N THR A 665 -20.07 -1.28 -2.81
CA THR A 665 -19.97 -2.71 -2.45
C THR A 665 -20.25 -3.65 -3.62
N ILE A 666 -19.57 -4.80 -3.64
CA ILE A 666 -19.87 -5.92 -4.53
C ILE A 666 -20.23 -7.15 -3.68
N SER A 667 -21.49 -7.56 -3.75
CA SER A 667 -22.06 -8.66 -2.98
C SER A 667 -22.03 -9.96 -3.78
N ILE A 668 -21.56 -11.04 -3.15
CA ILE A 668 -21.52 -12.40 -3.71
C ILE A 668 -22.56 -13.25 -2.97
N SER A 669 -23.59 -13.69 -3.69
CA SER A 669 -24.72 -14.46 -3.14
C SER A 669 -25.33 -15.40 -4.18
N GLY A 670 -26.07 -16.41 -3.71
CA GLY A 670 -26.86 -17.29 -4.58
C GLY A 670 -26.73 -18.78 -4.27
N THR A 671 -27.23 -19.60 -5.19
CA THR A 671 -27.34 -21.05 -5.04
C THR A 671 -26.66 -21.75 -6.20
N PRO A 672 -25.47 -22.33 -6.03
CA PRO A 672 -24.75 -23.00 -7.09
C PRO A 672 -25.52 -24.23 -7.61
N THR A 673 -25.60 -24.37 -8.93
CA THR A 673 -26.36 -25.44 -9.61
C THR A 673 -25.47 -26.51 -10.24
N VAL A 674 -24.14 -26.32 -10.20
CA VAL A 674 -23.16 -27.22 -10.81
C VAL A 674 -22.09 -27.57 -9.78
N ALA A 675 -21.83 -28.87 -9.59
CA ALA A 675 -20.78 -29.37 -8.72
C ALA A 675 -19.39 -29.07 -9.31
N GLY A 676 -18.41 -28.77 -8.44
CA GLY A 676 -17.06 -28.44 -8.85
C GLY A 676 -16.32 -27.56 -7.85
N THR A 677 -15.08 -27.21 -8.17
CA THR A 677 -14.30 -26.21 -7.43
C THR A 677 -14.13 -24.98 -8.30
N PHE A 678 -14.62 -23.85 -7.82
CA PHE A 678 -14.64 -22.58 -8.54
C PHE A 678 -13.78 -21.58 -7.78
N ASN A 679 -12.62 -21.24 -8.35
CA ASN A 679 -11.81 -20.12 -7.87
C ASN A 679 -12.33 -18.85 -8.53
N PHE A 680 -12.62 -17.84 -7.73
CA PHE A 680 -13.13 -16.57 -8.21
C PHE A 680 -12.21 -15.43 -7.79
N THR A 681 -12.26 -14.33 -8.53
CA THR A 681 -11.52 -13.10 -8.22
C THR A 681 -12.46 -11.91 -8.31
N VAL A 682 -12.38 -11.02 -7.32
CA VAL A 682 -13.04 -9.71 -7.32
C VAL A 682 -11.99 -8.66 -7.59
N THR A 683 -12.24 -7.78 -8.56
CA THR A 683 -11.29 -6.74 -9.00
C THR A 683 -11.99 -5.39 -9.08
N THR A 684 -11.44 -4.35 -8.48
CA THR A 684 -11.97 -2.98 -8.65
C THR A 684 -11.79 -2.51 -10.08
N VAL A 685 -12.52 -1.47 -10.48
CA VAL A 685 -12.44 -0.86 -11.81
C VAL A 685 -12.31 0.65 -11.64
N GLY A 686 -11.50 1.28 -12.49
CA GLY A 686 -11.38 2.73 -12.61
C GLY A 686 -10.70 3.43 -11.43
N GLY A 687 -9.98 2.69 -10.57
CA GLY A 687 -9.00 3.30 -9.69
C GLY A 687 -7.70 3.60 -10.44
N SER A 688 -6.82 4.43 -9.86
CA SER A 688 -5.49 4.68 -10.45
C SER A 688 -4.66 3.39 -10.56
N THR A 689 -4.95 2.44 -9.69
CA THR A 689 -4.61 1.02 -9.81
C THR A 689 -5.74 0.17 -9.25
N ASN A 690 -6.10 -0.93 -9.90
CA ASN A 690 -7.17 -1.80 -9.45
C ASN A 690 -6.71 -2.79 -8.36
N ALA A 691 -7.44 -2.91 -7.25
CA ALA A 691 -7.24 -3.97 -6.25
C ALA A 691 -7.94 -5.26 -6.68
N SER A 692 -7.37 -6.42 -6.34
CA SER A 692 -7.99 -7.73 -6.55
C SER A 692 -7.92 -8.61 -5.30
N LEU A 693 -8.98 -9.35 -5.01
CA LEU A 693 -9.02 -10.39 -3.96
C LEU A 693 -9.60 -11.68 -4.52
N SER A 694 -8.98 -12.82 -4.19
CA SER A 694 -9.42 -14.14 -4.66
C SER A 694 -10.15 -14.93 -3.57
N GLY A 695 -11.00 -15.85 -3.99
CA GLY A 695 -11.71 -16.78 -3.13
C GLY A 695 -12.01 -18.10 -3.82
N LYS A 696 -12.67 -19.02 -3.11
CA LYS A 696 -12.96 -20.37 -3.58
C LYS A 696 -14.32 -20.88 -3.10
N ILE A 697 -15.15 -21.35 -4.01
CA ILE A 697 -16.40 -22.04 -3.69
C ILE A 697 -16.28 -23.49 -4.16
N THR A 698 -16.42 -24.44 -3.23
CA THR A 698 -16.49 -25.88 -3.51
C THR A 698 -17.94 -26.31 -3.44
N VAL A 699 -18.45 -26.88 -4.53
CA VAL A 699 -19.83 -27.36 -4.65
C VAL A 699 -19.79 -28.88 -4.75
N ASN A 700 -20.24 -29.59 -3.72
CA ASN A 700 -20.27 -31.05 -3.72
C ASN A 700 -21.42 -31.57 -4.60
N ALA A 701 -21.19 -32.70 -5.26
CA ALA A 701 -22.26 -33.41 -5.96
C ALA A 701 -23.22 -34.06 -4.95
N THR A 702 -24.52 -34.13 -5.29
CA THR A 702 -25.51 -34.84 -4.47
C THR A 702 -25.16 -36.33 -4.42
N SER A 703 -25.05 -36.91 -3.22
CA SER A 703 -24.83 -38.36 -3.07
C SER A 703 -26.12 -39.12 -3.35
N ALA A 704 -26.07 -40.13 -4.22
CA ALA A 704 -27.20 -41.01 -4.50
C ALA A 704 -27.39 -42.04 -3.36
N THR A 705 -28.58 -42.11 -2.78
CA THR A 705 -28.95 -43.14 -1.79
C THR A 705 -28.88 -44.54 -2.43
N THR A 706 -28.15 -45.47 -1.80
CA THR A 706 -28.01 -46.85 -2.29
C THR A 706 -28.93 -47.78 -1.50
N TYR A 707 -29.76 -48.55 -2.21
CA TYR A 707 -30.64 -49.56 -1.63
C TYR A 707 -30.13 -50.98 -1.92
N TYR A 708 -30.40 -51.90 -1.00
CA TYR A 708 -29.97 -53.30 -1.06
C TYR A 708 -31.16 -54.25 -0.86
N GLN A 709 -31.20 -55.33 -1.62
CA GLN A 709 -31.93 -56.54 -1.20
C GLN A 709 -31.03 -57.37 -0.29
N ILE A 710 -31.60 -57.87 0.80
CA ILE A 710 -30.90 -58.72 1.78
C ILE A 710 -31.37 -60.16 1.57
N GLN A 711 -30.61 -60.92 0.77
CA GLN A 711 -31.01 -62.25 0.30
C GLN A 711 -30.47 -63.36 1.20
N ASN A 712 -31.35 -64.23 1.68
CA ASN A 712 -30.97 -65.37 2.49
C ASN A 712 -30.21 -66.42 1.66
N ARG A 713 -29.04 -66.88 2.13
CA ARG A 713 -28.21 -67.88 1.42
C ARG A 713 -28.90 -69.24 1.31
N GLY A 714 -29.65 -69.64 2.35
CA GLY A 714 -30.28 -70.96 2.40
C GLY A 714 -31.51 -71.09 1.52
N THR A 715 -32.31 -70.04 1.40
CA THR A 715 -33.63 -70.09 0.73
C THR A 715 -33.69 -69.28 -0.56
N GLY A 716 -32.76 -68.33 -0.77
CA GLY A 716 -32.80 -67.39 -1.88
C GLY A 716 -33.88 -66.31 -1.77
N LEU A 717 -34.70 -66.32 -0.71
CA LEU A 717 -35.68 -65.29 -0.43
C LEU A 717 -34.99 -64.02 0.08
N VAL A 718 -35.58 -62.85 -0.21
CA VAL A 718 -35.10 -61.54 0.23
C VAL A 718 -35.92 -61.03 1.40
N MET A 719 -35.29 -60.30 2.32
CA MET A 719 -35.97 -59.58 3.40
C MET A 719 -36.93 -58.55 2.82
N ASP A 720 -38.18 -58.59 3.27
CA ASP A 720 -39.28 -57.82 2.69
C ASP A 720 -40.18 -57.24 3.80
N GLY A 721 -40.44 -55.93 3.72
CA GLY A 721 -41.29 -55.22 4.67
C GLY A 721 -42.79 -55.50 4.50
N TYR A 722 -43.17 -56.20 3.44
CA TYR A 722 -44.51 -56.66 3.10
C TYR A 722 -45.55 -55.53 2.97
N GLY A 723 -45.09 -54.29 2.76
CA GLY A 723 -45.93 -53.09 2.71
C GLY A 723 -46.56 -52.71 4.07
N ARG A 724 -46.08 -53.32 5.16
CA ARG A 724 -46.61 -53.13 6.51
C ARG A 724 -45.99 -51.90 7.15
N THR A 725 -46.82 -51.09 7.82
CA THR A 725 -46.42 -49.80 8.43
C THR A 725 -46.75 -49.72 9.93
N GLY A 726 -47.26 -50.79 10.54
CA GLY A 726 -47.53 -50.85 11.97
C GLY A 726 -46.26 -51.17 12.77
N ASN A 727 -46.10 -50.53 13.93
CA ASN A 727 -45.02 -50.85 14.86
C ASN A 727 -45.19 -52.27 15.42
N GLY A 728 -44.16 -53.10 15.26
CA GLY A 728 -44.15 -54.50 15.67
C GLY A 728 -44.68 -55.46 14.61
N ASP A 729 -45.08 -54.97 13.44
CA ASP A 729 -45.44 -55.81 12.30
C ASP A 729 -44.25 -56.66 11.88
N ALA A 730 -44.50 -57.93 11.58
CA ALA A 730 -43.41 -58.85 11.26
C ALA A 730 -42.68 -58.44 9.97
N CYS A 731 -41.35 -58.43 10.03
CA CYS A 731 -40.50 -58.36 8.84
C CYS A 731 -40.49 -59.75 8.19
N SER A 732 -40.83 -59.81 6.90
CA SER A 732 -41.07 -61.06 6.17
C SER A 732 -39.94 -61.36 5.18
N GLN A 733 -40.02 -62.51 4.53
CA GLN A 733 -39.17 -62.90 3.42
C GLN A 733 -40.04 -63.22 2.21
N TYR A 734 -39.59 -62.84 1.03
CA TYR A 734 -40.31 -63.09 -0.22
C TYR A 734 -39.36 -63.49 -1.35
N ALA A 735 -39.90 -64.10 -2.40
CA ALA A 735 -39.15 -64.40 -3.60
C ALA A 735 -38.52 -63.11 -4.15
N ASN A 736 -37.27 -63.20 -4.61
CA ASN A 736 -36.55 -62.06 -5.15
C ASN A 736 -37.32 -61.47 -6.36
N SER A 737 -37.70 -60.20 -6.24
CA SER A 737 -38.33 -59.41 -7.31
C SER A 737 -37.67 -58.04 -7.36
N THR A 738 -37.23 -57.61 -8.54
CA THR A 738 -36.59 -56.30 -8.74
C THR A 738 -37.59 -55.13 -8.76
N THR A 739 -38.89 -55.41 -8.74
CA THR A 739 -39.97 -54.40 -8.81
C THR A 739 -40.67 -54.15 -7.47
N HIS A 740 -40.28 -54.87 -6.42
CA HIS A 740 -40.89 -54.73 -5.10
C HIS A 740 -40.07 -53.76 -4.25
N ASP A 741 -40.53 -52.50 -4.14
CA ASP A 741 -39.88 -51.50 -3.29
C ASP A 741 -39.77 -51.97 -1.82
N ASN A 742 -40.70 -52.80 -1.37
CA ASN A 742 -40.67 -53.38 -0.02
C ASN A 742 -39.55 -54.40 0.21
N SER A 743 -38.88 -54.89 -0.84
CA SER A 743 -37.72 -55.79 -0.74
C SER A 743 -36.38 -55.06 -0.67
N TYR A 744 -36.39 -53.72 -0.80
CA TYR A 744 -35.19 -52.89 -0.83
C TYR A 744 -35.02 -52.12 0.49
N TRP A 745 -33.79 -52.08 0.97
CA TRP A 745 -33.43 -51.50 2.25
C TRP A 745 -32.22 -50.58 2.10
N GLU A 746 -32.35 -49.35 2.58
CA GLU A 746 -31.23 -48.43 2.75
C GLU A 746 -30.48 -48.80 4.02
N MET A 747 -29.16 -48.84 3.96
CA MET A 747 -28.32 -48.95 5.16
C MET A 747 -27.90 -47.56 5.60
N VAL A 748 -28.53 -47.05 6.66
CA VAL A 748 -28.20 -45.75 7.24
C VAL A 748 -27.19 -45.95 8.36
N ASP A 749 -26.01 -45.36 8.23
CA ASP A 749 -24.99 -45.38 9.28
C ASP A 749 -25.47 -44.60 10.51
N VAL A 750 -25.46 -45.27 11.68
CA VAL A 750 -25.82 -44.67 12.98
C VAL A 750 -24.61 -44.55 13.91
N GLY A 751 -23.40 -44.72 13.36
CA GLY A 751 -22.13 -44.59 14.04
C GLY A 751 -21.71 -45.85 14.80
N SER A 752 -20.44 -45.87 15.24
CA SER A 752 -19.84 -46.97 16.02
C SER A 752 -19.90 -48.37 15.35
N GLY A 753 -19.98 -48.42 14.02
CA GLY A 753 -20.03 -49.67 13.26
C GLY A 753 -21.41 -50.33 13.18
N TYR A 754 -22.49 -49.58 13.43
CA TYR A 754 -23.87 -50.04 13.33
C TYR A 754 -24.64 -49.29 12.25
N VAL A 755 -25.63 -49.97 11.66
CA VAL A 755 -26.56 -49.40 10.69
C VAL A 755 -28.01 -49.62 11.11
N GLN A 756 -28.91 -48.80 10.57
CA GLN A 756 -30.33 -49.10 10.48
C GLN A 756 -30.65 -49.56 9.05
N PHE A 757 -31.49 -50.58 8.93
CA PHE A 757 -32.06 -50.96 7.63
C PHE A 757 -33.41 -50.27 7.48
N VAL A 758 -33.51 -49.28 6.58
CA VAL A 758 -34.72 -48.51 6.30
C VAL A 758 -35.37 -49.05 5.03
N ASN A 759 -36.61 -49.54 5.12
CA ASN A 759 -37.33 -50.08 3.98
C ASN A 759 -37.65 -48.97 2.97
N ARG A 760 -37.39 -49.20 1.69
CA ARG A 760 -37.66 -48.22 0.63
C ARG A 760 -39.15 -47.98 0.41
N GLY A 761 -39.95 -49.03 0.44
CA GLY A 761 -41.39 -48.94 0.17
C GLY A 761 -42.20 -48.35 1.32
N THR A 762 -41.79 -48.59 2.57
CA THR A 762 -42.56 -48.18 3.75
C THR A 762 -41.88 -47.12 4.63
N GLY A 763 -40.57 -46.91 4.50
CA GLY A 763 -39.77 -46.07 5.41
C GLY A 763 -39.58 -46.67 6.82
N MET A 764 -40.09 -47.87 7.07
CA MET A 764 -39.98 -48.56 8.36
C MET A 764 -38.60 -49.19 8.53
N ILE A 765 -38.10 -49.26 9.76
CA ILE A 765 -36.80 -49.85 10.07
C ILE A 765 -36.93 -51.31 10.52
N LEU A 766 -35.95 -52.16 10.20
CA LEU A 766 -35.83 -53.51 10.78
C LEU A 766 -35.53 -53.42 12.28
N ASP A 767 -36.32 -54.12 13.10
CA ASP A 767 -36.20 -54.07 14.56
C ASP A 767 -36.28 -55.47 15.19
N GLY A 768 -35.36 -55.77 16.11
CA GLY A 768 -35.29 -57.05 16.82
C GLY A 768 -36.27 -57.18 17.99
N MET A 769 -37.00 -56.11 18.31
CA MET A 769 -38.02 -55.95 19.34
C MET A 769 -37.56 -56.29 20.77
N GLY A 770 -36.25 -56.35 21.01
CA GLY A 770 -35.66 -56.73 22.30
C GLY A 770 -35.86 -58.21 22.65
N ARG A 771 -36.25 -59.06 21.69
CA ARG A 771 -36.53 -60.48 21.92
C ARG A 771 -35.21 -61.27 21.98
N THR A 772 -34.99 -62.00 23.08
CA THR A 772 -33.71 -62.70 23.35
C THR A 772 -33.76 -64.22 23.17
N ALA A 773 -34.93 -64.78 22.83
CA ALA A 773 -35.09 -66.22 22.61
C ALA A 773 -34.76 -66.60 21.16
N ASN A 774 -34.04 -67.72 20.99
CA ASN A 774 -33.74 -68.30 19.68
C ASN A 774 -35.03 -68.59 18.89
N GLY A 775 -35.07 -68.14 17.64
CA GLY A 775 -36.20 -68.30 16.74
C GLY A 775 -37.31 -67.26 16.90
N SER A 776 -37.08 -66.20 17.67
CA SER A 776 -37.99 -65.06 17.75
C SER A 776 -38.05 -64.30 16.42
N ASP A 777 -39.25 -63.97 15.96
CA ASP A 777 -39.42 -63.17 14.75
C ASP A 777 -38.92 -61.72 14.93
N CYS A 778 -38.28 -61.18 13.90
CA CYS A 778 -38.00 -59.76 13.72
C CYS A 778 -39.26 -59.00 13.32
N GLY A 779 -39.29 -57.73 13.70
CA GLY A 779 -40.38 -56.81 13.40
C GLY A 779 -39.88 -55.62 12.60
N GLN A 780 -40.81 -54.72 12.34
CA GLN A 780 -40.55 -53.42 11.76
C GLN A 780 -41.06 -52.34 12.70
N TRP A 781 -40.44 -51.17 12.67
CA TRP A 781 -40.81 -50.04 13.51
C TRP A 781 -40.68 -48.72 12.75
N ALA A 782 -41.38 -47.68 13.18
CA ALA A 782 -41.08 -46.32 12.75
C ALA A 782 -39.65 -45.95 13.18
N ASN A 783 -39.01 -44.98 12.52
CA ASN A 783 -37.62 -44.62 12.83
C ASN A 783 -37.44 -44.26 14.33
N THR A 784 -36.52 -44.93 15.02
CA THR A 784 -36.18 -44.67 16.43
C THR A 784 -34.66 -44.75 16.63
N THR A 785 -34.16 -44.31 17.78
CA THR A 785 -32.75 -44.49 18.18
C THR A 785 -32.52 -45.73 19.05
N SER A 786 -33.51 -46.63 19.14
CA SER A 786 -33.43 -47.83 19.99
C SER A 786 -32.36 -48.80 19.47
N ASN A 787 -31.57 -49.36 20.39
CA ASN A 787 -30.60 -50.39 20.07
C ASN A 787 -31.22 -51.67 19.47
N ASN A 788 -32.54 -51.86 19.62
CA ASN A 788 -33.25 -52.96 18.97
C ASN A 788 -33.27 -52.82 17.44
N SER A 789 -33.06 -51.62 16.91
CA SER A 789 -33.03 -51.34 15.47
C SER A 789 -31.62 -51.17 14.89
N HIS A 790 -30.59 -51.27 15.73
CA HIS A 790 -29.20 -51.12 15.32
C HIS A 790 -28.61 -52.49 15.01
N TRP A 791 -28.04 -52.62 13.81
CA TRP A 791 -27.52 -53.89 13.32
C TRP A 791 -26.05 -53.75 12.92
N SER A 792 -25.22 -54.72 13.30
CA SER A 792 -23.84 -54.84 12.86
C SER A 792 -23.79 -55.84 11.69
N VAL A 793 -23.32 -55.38 10.53
CA VAL A 793 -23.16 -56.20 9.32
C VAL A 793 -21.74 -56.72 9.27
N GLN A 794 -21.57 -58.03 9.44
CA GLN A 794 -20.26 -58.66 9.59
C GLN A 794 -20.02 -59.62 8.42
N GLN A 795 -18.94 -59.43 7.67
CA GLN A 795 -18.56 -60.36 6.61
C GLN A 795 -18.24 -61.73 7.22
N TYR A 796 -18.75 -62.81 6.60
CA TYR A 796 -18.58 -64.18 7.10
C TYR A 796 -17.74 -65.05 6.15
N SER A 797 -18.19 -65.25 4.90
CA SER A 797 -17.45 -66.05 3.92
C SER A 797 -17.77 -65.59 2.49
N GLY A 798 -16.77 -65.19 1.71
CA GLY A 798 -16.99 -64.61 0.39
C GLY A 798 -17.91 -63.37 0.49
N ASP A 799 -18.96 -63.34 -0.33
CA ASP A 799 -19.93 -62.24 -0.38
C ASP A 799 -21.07 -62.37 0.64
N TYR A 800 -21.03 -63.36 1.53
CA TYR A 800 -22.05 -63.57 2.55
C TYR A 800 -21.70 -62.92 3.88
N TYR A 801 -22.70 -62.27 4.46
CA TYR A 801 -22.66 -61.54 5.72
C TYR A 801 -23.54 -62.19 6.78
N ARG A 802 -23.27 -61.88 8.04
CA ARG A 802 -24.16 -62.12 9.17
C ARG A 802 -24.50 -60.79 9.80
N ILE A 803 -25.75 -60.64 10.23
CA ILE A 803 -26.31 -59.35 10.65
C ILE A 803 -26.72 -59.48 12.11
N GLN A 804 -25.98 -58.85 13.02
CA GLN A 804 -26.16 -58.99 14.47
C GLN A 804 -26.93 -57.81 15.05
N ASN A 805 -27.95 -58.08 15.87
CA ASN A 805 -28.68 -57.04 16.59
C ASN A 805 -27.85 -56.49 17.76
N ARG A 806 -27.78 -55.17 17.91
CA ARG A 806 -27.01 -54.51 18.98
C ARG A 806 -27.58 -54.76 20.37
N ALA A 807 -28.90 -54.83 20.52
CA ALA A 807 -29.54 -55.00 21.82
C ALA A 807 -29.51 -56.44 22.32
N THR A 808 -29.75 -57.41 21.44
CA THR A 808 -29.93 -58.83 21.84
C THR A 808 -28.69 -59.68 21.62
N GLY A 809 -27.75 -59.24 20.76
CA GLY A 809 -26.60 -60.03 20.33
C GLY A 809 -26.95 -61.22 19.42
N LEU A 810 -28.23 -61.43 19.10
CA LEU A 810 -28.70 -62.45 18.16
C LEU A 810 -28.49 -62.00 16.71
N PHE A 811 -28.40 -62.96 15.80
CA PHE A 811 -28.19 -62.76 14.38
C PHE A 811 -29.48 -62.96 13.59
N LEU A 812 -29.70 -62.12 12.59
CA LEU A 812 -30.80 -62.24 11.63
C LEU A 812 -30.76 -63.60 10.96
N ASP A 813 -31.89 -64.30 10.93
CA ASP A 813 -31.99 -65.69 10.49
C ASP A 813 -33.29 -65.92 9.71
N GLY A 814 -33.20 -66.54 8.53
CA GLY A 814 -34.35 -66.87 7.69
C GLY A 814 -35.19 -68.05 8.20
N MET A 815 -34.78 -68.68 9.30
CA MET A 815 -35.38 -69.81 10.00
C MET A 815 -35.55 -71.09 9.17
N GLY A 816 -34.89 -71.18 8.01
CA GLY A 816 -35.08 -72.27 7.04
C GLY A 816 -36.46 -72.27 6.38
N ARG A 817 -37.23 -71.17 6.52
CA ARG A 817 -38.59 -71.06 5.99
C ARG A 817 -38.54 -70.73 4.50
N THR A 818 -39.16 -71.57 3.67
CA THR A 818 -39.09 -71.46 2.20
C THR A 818 -40.35 -70.86 1.56
N ALA A 819 -41.41 -70.60 2.33
CA ALA A 819 -42.65 -70.03 1.82
C ALA A 819 -42.59 -68.49 1.78
N ASN A 820 -43.10 -67.90 0.70
CA ASN A 820 -43.30 -66.45 0.58
C ASN A 820 -44.16 -65.90 1.72
N GLY A 821 -43.76 -64.77 2.30
CA GLY A 821 -44.44 -64.14 3.43
C GLY A 821 -44.06 -64.72 4.80
N SER A 822 -43.12 -65.66 4.85
CA SER A 822 -42.58 -66.18 6.12
C SER A 822 -41.77 -65.11 6.86
N ASN A 823 -41.94 -65.00 8.17
CA ASN A 823 -41.20 -64.01 8.96
C ASN A 823 -39.70 -64.29 8.97
N VAL A 824 -38.88 -63.23 8.94
CA VAL A 824 -37.46 -63.29 9.32
C VAL A 824 -37.39 -63.40 10.84
N GLY A 825 -36.51 -64.25 11.35
CA GLY A 825 -36.25 -64.42 12.78
C GLY A 825 -34.86 -63.98 13.20
N GLN A 826 -34.55 -64.25 14.46
CA GLN A 826 -33.23 -64.07 15.04
C GLN A 826 -32.82 -65.34 15.79
N TYR A 827 -31.55 -65.66 15.73
CA TYR A 827 -30.99 -66.83 16.38
C TYR A 827 -29.62 -66.52 16.99
N ALA A 828 -29.18 -67.30 17.97
CA ALA A 828 -27.82 -67.23 18.47
C ALA A 828 -26.80 -67.40 17.32
N ASN A 829 -25.55 -67.00 17.57
CA ASN A 829 -24.45 -67.13 16.62
C ASN A 829 -24.31 -68.58 16.11
N THR A 830 -24.66 -68.81 14.85
CA THR A 830 -24.59 -70.13 14.20
C THR A 830 -23.83 -70.04 12.86
N THR A 831 -23.47 -71.20 12.33
CA THR A 831 -22.90 -71.36 10.99
C THR A 831 -23.95 -71.77 9.96
N HIS A 832 -25.23 -71.82 10.34
CA HIS A 832 -26.29 -72.30 9.46
C HIS A 832 -26.45 -71.37 8.25
N VAL A 833 -26.80 -71.94 7.10
CA VAL A 833 -26.96 -71.18 5.85
C VAL A 833 -28.11 -70.18 5.90
N ASN A 834 -29.10 -70.41 6.76
CA ASN A 834 -30.21 -69.49 7.01
C ASN A 834 -29.83 -68.26 7.86
N ALA A 835 -28.67 -68.25 8.52
CA ALA A 835 -28.14 -67.07 9.22
C ALA A 835 -27.18 -66.23 8.36
N GLN A 836 -27.05 -66.54 7.06
CA GLN A 836 -26.10 -65.92 6.14
C GLN A 836 -26.85 -65.19 5.02
N TRP A 837 -26.42 -63.98 4.73
CA TRP A 837 -27.14 -63.04 3.87
C TRP A 837 -26.22 -62.44 2.80
N LEU A 838 -26.69 -62.37 1.57
CA LEU A 838 -26.05 -61.65 0.47
C LEU A 838 -26.70 -60.26 0.34
N LEU A 839 -25.90 -59.20 0.29
CA LEU A 839 -26.38 -57.84 0.07
C LEU A 839 -26.28 -57.51 -1.43
N VAL A 840 -27.42 -57.40 -2.10
CA VAL A 840 -27.51 -57.15 -3.55
C VAL A 840 -27.97 -55.72 -3.78
N SER A 841 -27.11 -54.84 -4.29
CA SER A 841 -27.45 -53.44 -4.59
C SER A 841 -28.48 -53.33 -5.73
N ASP A 842 -29.41 -52.37 -5.64
CA ASP A 842 -30.39 -52.08 -6.69
C ASP A 842 -29.72 -51.63 -8.02
N PRO A 843 -29.84 -52.39 -9.12
CA PRO A 843 -29.29 -52.00 -10.41
C PRO A 843 -29.98 -50.75 -11.02
N ALA A 844 -31.18 -50.37 -10.58
CA ALA A 844 -31.87 -49.16 -11.05
C ALA A 844 -31.26 -47.85 -10.51
N ASN A 845 -30.48 -47.89 -9.43
CA ASN A 845 -29.70 -46.74 -8.95
C ASN A 845 -28.26 -46.68 -9.51
N ALA A 846 -27.80 -47.72 -10.21
CA ALA A 846 -26.54 -47.68 -10.95
C ALA A 846 -26.66 -46.89 -12.28
N SER A 847 -27.88 -46.57 -12.74
CA SER A 847 -28.14 -46.06 -14.10
C SER A 847 -28.68 -44.61 -14.20
N LYS A 848 -28.80 -43.86 -13.10
CA LYS A 848 -29.26 -42.45 -13.13
C LYS A 848 -28.17 -41.38 -13.16
N ALA A 849 -26.90 -41.76 -13.28
CA ALA A 849 -25.79 -40.82 -13.55
C ALA A 849 -25.43 -40.69 -15.04
N ALA A 850 -26.12 -41.40 -15.94
CA ALA A 850 -25.77 -41.45 -17.36
C ALA A 850 -26.94 -41.02 -18.27
N SER A 851 -27.45 -39.80 -18.11
CA SER A 851 -28.24 -39.16 -19.18
C SER A 851 -28.20 -37.63 -19.12
N SER A 852 -27.05 -37.05 -19.48
CA SER A 852 -27.03 -35.76 -20.18
C SER A 852 -26.09 -35.87 -21.37
N LYS A 853 -26.62 -36.40 -22.48
CA LYS A 853 -26.08 -36.09 -23.79
C LYS A 853 -26.32 -34.61 -24.04
N ASN A 854 -25.30 -33.79 -23.80
CA ASN A 854 -25.14 -32.55 -24.55
C ASN A 854 -23.87 -32.68 -25.37
N THR A 855 -24.07 -32.75 -26.68
CA THR A 855 -23.02 -32.92 -27.68
C THR A 855 -22.32 -31.59 -27.86
N LEU A 856 -21.11 -31.46 -27.32
CA LEU A 856 -20.04 -30.68 -27.93
C LEU A 856 -18.75 -31.46 -27.67
N GLY A 857 -18.13 -31.90 -28.77
CA GLY A 857 -17.12 -32.94 -28.77
C GLY A 857 -15.88 -32.57 -27.99
N LEU A 858 -15.35 -33.56 -27.27
CA LEU A 858 -13.94 -33.91 -27.10
C LEU A 858 -13.96 -35.28 -26.40
N THR A 859 -13.56 -36.35 -27.08
CA THR A 859 -13.47 -37.67 -26.43
C THR A 859 -12.31 -37.65 -25.45
N VAL A 860 -12.70 -37.63 -24.19
CA VAL A 860 -11.95 -37.71 -22.96
C VAL A 860 -11.20 -39.05 -22.86
N ASN A 861 -9.88 -38.97 -22.71
CA ASN A 861 -9.06 -40.00 -22.06
C ASN A 861 -8.85 -39.59 -20.59
N ASP A 862 -9.90 -39.63 -19.76
CA ASP A 862 -9.77 -39.49 -18.29
C ASP A 862 -9.78 -40.87 -17.66
N VAL A 863 -8.60 -41.50 -17.63
CA VAL A 863 -8.30 -42.49 -16.60
C VAL A 863 -7.79 -41.70 -15.39
N LYS A 864 -8.65 -41.38 -14.42
CA LYS A 864 -8.19 -40.82 -13.13
C LYS A 864 -7.35 -41.87 -12.39
N ALA A 865 -6.04 -41.69 -12.51
CA ALA A 865 -4.99 -42.32 -11.73
C ALA A 865 -5.15 -42.09 -10.22
N GLU A 866 -5.69 -43.05 -9.47
CA GLU A 866 -5.84 -42.91 -8.02
C GLU A 866 -4.56 -43.37 -7.27
N VAL A 867 -3.88 -42.41 -6.63
CA VAL A 867 -2.71 -42.66 -5.75
C VAL A 867 -3.18 -42.83 -4.30
N LYS A 868 -2.75 -43.91 -3.63
CA LYS A 868 -3.06 -44.19 -2.21
C LYS A 868 -1.90 -43.79 -1.31
N ILE A 869 -2.20 -43.25 -0.12
CA ILE A 869 -1.19 -42.87 0.89
C ILE A 869 -1.56 -43.49 2.23
N TYR A 870 -0.61 -44.16 2.89
CA TYR A 870 -0.86 -44.84 4.16
C TYR A 870 0.40 -45.03 5.02
N PRO A 871 0.28 -45.14 6.36
CA PRO A 871 -0.94 -44.82 7.12
C PRO A 871 -1.24 -43.31 7.09
N VAL A 872 -2.50 -42.93 7.25
CA VAL A 872 -2.91 -41.55 7.54
C VAL A 872 -4.01 -41.63 8.62
N PRO A 873 -3.80 -41.07 9.83
CA PRO A 873 -2.60 -40.34 10.26
C PRO A 873 -1.34 -41.21 10.28
N PHE A 874 -0.16 -40.59 10.12
CA PHE A 874 1.14 -41.28 10.21
C PHE A 874 1.92 -40.80 11.43
N LYS A 875 2.87 -41.61 11.90
CA LYS A 875 3.77 -41.22 13.01
C LYS A 875 5.02 -40.54 12.48
N ASN A 876 6.00 -41.30 11.99
CA ASN A 876 7.22 -40.74 11.41
C ASN A 876 7.38 -41.05 9.93
N GLU A 877 6.64 -42.03 9.40
CA GLU A 877 6.80 -42.51 8.03
C GLU A 877 5.44 -42.82 7.40
N PHE A 878 5.33 -42.55 6.11
CA PHE A 878 4.19 -42.94 5.28
C PHE A 878 4.65 -43.43 3.91
N TYR A 879 3.77 -44.15 3.23
CA TYR A 879 3.99 -44.76 1.93
C TYR A 879 3.01 -44.16 0.92
N ILE A 880 3.50 -43.91 -0.30
CA ILE A 880 2.72 -43.44 -1.44
C ILE A 880 2.70 -44.57 -2.47
N ASP A 881 1.55 -45.18 -2.70
CA ASP A 881 1.32 -46.18 -3.74
C ASP A 881 0.98 -45.48 -5.07
N LEU A 882 1.94 -45.56 -5.98
CA LEU A 882 1.99 -44.90 -7.29
C LEU A 882 1.59 -45.85 -8.42
N ALA A 883 1.06 -47.05 -8.12
CA ALA A 883 0.77 -48.07 -9.13
C ALA A 883 -0.16 -47.59 -10.25
N LYS A 884 -0.99 -46.58 -9.97
CA LYS A 884 -1.89 -45.97 -10.94
C LYS A 884 -1.46 -44.57 -11.40
N ALA A 885 -0.36 -44.01 -10.90
CA ALA A 885 0.04 -42.60 -11.10
C ALA A 885 0.59 -42.25 -12.49
N GLY A 886 0.94 -43.24 -13.33
CA GLY A 886 1.80 -43.05 -14.49
C GLY A 886 3.27 -42.77 -14.10
N LYS A 887 4.12 -42.42 -15.06
CA LYS A 887 5.54 -42.15 -14.78
C LYS A 887 5.68 -40.90 -13.90
N VAL A 888 6.15 -41.09 -12.68
CA VAL A 888 6.39 -40.02 -11.70
C VAL A 888 7.71 -39.32 -12.02
N LYS A 889 7.68 -37.98 -12.09
CA LYS A 889 8.84 -37.11 -12.29
C LYS A 889 9.39 -36.59 -10.96
N GLN A 890 8.52 -36.32 -10.00
CA GLN A 890 8.91 -35.70 -8.73
C GLN A 890 7.81 -35.89 -7.66
N ILE A 891 8.22 -36.05 -6.39
CA ILE A 891 7.34 -35.98 -5.22
C ILE A 891 7.94 -34.96 -4.25
N SER A 892 7.17 -33.93 -3.88
CA SER A 892 7.56 -32.92 -2.89
C SER A 892 6.60 -32.95 -1.71
N VAL A 893 7.13 -32.79 -0.49
CA VAL A 893 6.35 -32.67 0.75
C VAL A 893 6.62 -31.32 1.39
N PHE A 894 5.56 -30.61 1.77
CA PHE A 894 5.61 -29.27 2.35
C PHE A 894 4.98 -29.24 3.73
N ASN A 895 5.53 -28.41 4.62
CA ASN A 895 4.83 -28.02 5.84
C ASN A 895 3.78 -26.93 5.55
N MET A 896 2.96 -26.58 6.55
CA MET A 896 1.91 -25.56 6.41
C MET A 896 2.43 -24.12 6.27
N LEU A 897 3.74 -23.88 6.44
CA LEU A 897 4.39 -22.60 6.13
C LEU A 897 4.87 -22.53 4.67
N GLY A 898 4.59 -23.56 3.86
CA GLY A 898 4.98 -23.64 2.45
C GLY A 898 6.43 -24.08 2.23
N GLN A 899 7.16 -24.45 3.28
CA GLN A 899 8.54 -24.91 3.16
C GLN A 899 8.58 -26.37 2.70
N GLN A 900 9.38 -26.68 1.68
CA GLN A 900 9.59 -28.05 1.22
C GLN A 900 10.50 -28.80 2.20
N ILE A 901 9.97 -29.83 2.85
CA ILE A 901 10.67 -30.62 3.87
C ILE A 901 11.16 -31.97 3.34
N HIS A 902 10.66 -32.40 2.19
CA HIS A 902 11.11 -33.63 1.54
C HIS A 902 10.96 -33.55 0.02
N LEU A 903 11.88 -34.20 -0.71
CA LEU A 903 11.89 -34.28 -2.16
C LEU A 903 12.37 -35.67 -2.58
N ILE A 904 11.62 -36.32 -3.48
CA ILE A 904 12.02 -37.57 -4.15
C ILE A 904 11.97 -37.32 -5.65
N ASN A 905 13.10 -37.51 -6.34
CA ASN A 905 13.14 -37.40 -7.79
C ASN A 905 12.60 -38.68 -8.45
N GLY A 906 11.99 -38.55 -9.63
CA GLY A 906 11.34 -39.68 -10.31
C GLY A 906 12.27 -40.84 -10.66
N ASN A 907 13.57 -40.58 -10.82
CA ASN A 907 14.61 -41.60 -11.05
C ASN A 907 14.93 -42.44 -9.80
N GLU A 908 14.49 -42.03 -8.61
CA GLU A 908 14.72 -42.74 -7.34
C GLU A 908 13.61 -43.77 -7.01
N ILE A 909 12.50 -43.77 -7.77
CA ILE A 909 11.32 -44.61 -7.51
C ILE A 909 11.46 -45.96 -8.23
N ARG A 910 11.69 -47.05 -7.49
CA ARG A 910 11.94 -48.39 -8.10
C ARG A 910 10.78 -49.37 -8.08
N ASN A 911 9.83 -49.25 -7.14
CA ASN A 911 8.81 -50.28 -6.87
C ASN A 911 7.37 -49.75 -6.88
N GLN A 912 7.11 -48.63 -7.55
CA GLN A 912 5.79 -47.96 -7.54
C GLN A 912 5.27 -47.61 -6.14
N ILE A 913 6.10 -47.73 -5.09
CA ILE A 913 5.81 -47.27 -3.74
C ILE A 913 6.96 -46.36 -3.31
N ALA A 914 6.64 -45.13 -2.92
CA ALA A 914 7.61 -44.20 -2.33
C ALA A 914 7.41 -44.16 -0.81
N LYS A 915 8.50 -44.37 -0.06
CA LYS A 915 8.52 -44.23 1.40
C LYS A 915 9.04 -42.83 1.74
N VAL A 916 8.33 -42.11 2.60
CA VAL A 916 8.71 -40.79 3.09
C VAL A 916 8.82 -40.81 4.60
N THR A 917 9.91 -40.25 5.14
CA THR A 917 10.14 -40.08 6.58
C THR A 917 10.11 -38.59 6.92
N VAL A 918 9.29 -38.20 7.89
CA VAL A 918 9.14 -36.81 8.37
C VAL A 918 9.45 -36.75 9.86
N ASN A 919 10.57 -36.12 10.20
CA ASN A 919 11.09 -36.02 11.58
C ASN A 919 10.68 -34.72 12.31
N THR A 920 9.73 -33.95 11.78
CA THR A 920 9.19 -32.74 12.41
C THR A 920 8.07 -33.06 13.40
N GLY A 921 7.57 -32.06 14.14
CA GLY A 921 6.43 -32.22 15.06
C GLY A 921 5.11 -32.60 14.35
N ALA A 922 4.10 -32.96 15.15
CA ALA A 922 2.74 -33.27 14.69
C ALA A 922 2.13 -32.11 13.88
N GLY A 923 1.30 -32.41 12.89
CA GLY A 923 0.71 -31.39 12.03
C GLY A 923 0.26 -31.89 10.65
N MET A 924 -0.25 -30.96 9.83
CA MET A 924 -0.63 -31.24 8.44
C MET A 924 0.55 -31.04 7.49
N PHE A 925 0.58 -31.84 6.44
CA PHE A 925 1.57 -31.76 5.37
C PHE A 925 0.89 -31.84 4.01
N ALA A 926 1.38 -31.07 3.05
CA ALA A 926 0.95 -31.13 1.66
C ALA A 926 1.95 -31.94 0.84
N ILE A 927 1.45 -32.81 -0.03
CA ILE A 927 2.24 -33.62 -0.97
C ILE A 927 1.87 -33.21 -2.38
N LYS A 928 2.87 -32.89 -3.18
CA LYS A 928 2.76 -32.63 -4.62
C LYS A 928 3.49 -33.73 -5.39
N ILE A 929 2.78 -34.46 -6.23
CA ILE A 929 3.32 -35.51 -7.09
C ILE A 929 3.20 -35.03 -8.53
N ILE A 930 4.33 -34.82 -9.20
CA ILE A 930 4.37 -34.47 -10.62
C ILE A 930 4.55 -35.75 -11.41
N THR A 931 3.61 -36.03 -12.30
CA THR A 931 3.61 -37.20 -13.19
C THR A 931 3.63 -36.74 -14.64
N GLU A 932 3.85 -37.65 -15.57
CA GLU A 932 3.64 -37.37 -17.00
C GLU A 932 2.18 -37.04 -17.34
N ASN A 933 1.23 -37.50 -16.53
CA ASN A 933 -0.21 -37.30 -16.69
C ASN A 933 -0.74 -36.07 -15.92
N GLY A 934 0.14 -35.24 -15.36
CA GLY A 934 -0.23 -34.04 -14.61
C GLY A 934 0.20 -34.07 -13.15
N VAL A 935 -0.37 -33.16 -12.34
CA VAL A 935 0.02 -32.95 -10.94
C VAL A 935 -1.07 -33.49 -10.01
N ILE A 936 -0.68 -34.32 -9.04
CA ILE A 936 -1.55 -34.86 -8.00
C ILE A 936 -1.17 -34.22 -6.67
N ASN A 937 -2.12 -33.55 -6.02
CA ASN A 937 -1.93 -32.95 -4.70
C ASN A 937 -2.71 -33.73 -3.63
N LYS A 938 -2.10 -33.98 -2.48
CA LYS A 938 -2.71 -34.65 -1.32
C LYS A 938 -2.33 -33.93 -0.03
N THR A 939 -3.21 -33.99 0.97
CA THR A 939 -2.92 -33.52 2.33
C THR A 939 -2.97 -34.70 3.28
N ILE A 940 -2.00 -34.78 4.19
CA ILE A 940 -1.90 -35.85 5.19
C ILE A 940 -1.60 -35.27 6.58
N VAL A 941 -1.92 -36.03 7.62
CA VAL A 941 -1.78 -35.62 9.03
C VAL A 941 -0.77 -36.52 9.73
N LYS A 942 0.14 -35.91 10.49
CA LYS A 942 1.02 -36.58 11.45
C LYS A 942 0.43 -36.53 12.86
N GLU A 943 0.38 -37.68 13.52
CA GLU A 943 0.05 -37.84 14.95
C GLU A 943 1.09 -37.24 15.89
#